data_AF-A0A937QIB5-F1
#
_entry.id   AF-A0A937QIB5-F1
#
_cell.length_a   1.000
_cell.length_b   1.000
_cell.length_c   1.000
_cell.angle_alpha   90.00
_cell.angle_beta   90.00
_cell.angle_gamma   90.00
#
_symmetry.space_group_name_H-M   'P 1'
#
loop_
_entity.id
_entity.type
_entity.pdbx_description
1 polymer ?
#
loop_
_entity_poly.entity_id
_entity_poly.type
_entity_poly.pdbx_seq_one_letter_code
_entity_poly.pdbx_strand_id
1 'polypeptide(L)'
;MRKELVCCASFLLVLVVTGNISAELVAHWKFDDGAGNTAADSIDNAHPGTIGGTANWVAGQAGGALDFDGSTNYVDIGGDQPVISGTFSLTMWVYARGIPTAAGDLRMPLSNDTWADRAIHVHIWPETSVFRIDTKNGTDISSNTVIQADQWYHVAGTLDAAGESKIYINGVLDNSATGNGREYVIGPANIGAYQESSRFFDGMIDDVRIYSHILSEAEVQETMLGSDAPARPLARRPSPDDGALLTNTWVSLSWSPGDYAVSHDVYIGDSLDDVNDGTEGTFVGNYGTTTLIVGLSGFSIANGLIPGTTYYWRIDEVSDDDPNSPWKGDVWSFSIAPRTAYNPNPADGAEFVDPNATLTWTGGYGSQLHTVYLGESHDDVSNAGGGMPLVSPSYDPDTLEREKVLYWRVDEFDGIETHKGDIWAFTTPGAVGNPAPANGAVDVPMLATLSWTPADTAASSDLYFGADADAVKDATKASPEYIGNRALGLESYDPGKLAFDTTYYWRVDAVYPAETVKGLLWSLATADFIAVDDFESYNGIDPPDSASNRIFDGWIDGFGTTTNGALVGNDLPPYAEQTIVHGGAQSMIYSYDNNLKTSEATLTLVYPRDWTEEGVTRLSLWFRGSSANSAERMFVALNGNAAVYHDDPAVTKKAKWTEWTIDLQAFADQNVNLANVNTITIGFGTKNSPAAGGTGTMYFDDIGLVK
;
A
#
# COMPACT_ATOMS: atom_id res chain seq x y z
N MET A 1 34.87 -61.12 -33.53
CA MET A 1 33.76 -61.23 -34.52
C MET A 1 32.48 -61.47 -33.73
N ARG A 2 31.48 -60.57 -33.85
CA ARG A 2 30.09 -60.58 -33.27
C ARG A 2 29.98 -60.47 -31.72
N LYS A 3 29.69 -59.28 -31.17
CA LYS A 3 28.37 -58.65 -30.90
C LYS A 3 27.38 -59.59 -30.21
N GLU A 4 27.06 -59.30 -28.94
CA GLU A 4 25.66 -59.11 -28.50
C GLU A 4 25.59 -58.02 -27.42
N LEU A 5 24.52 -57.25 -27.55
CA LEU A 5 24.18 -56.00 -26.89
C LEU A 5 23.28 -56.36 -25.69
N VAL A 6 23.56 -55.91 -24.48
CA VAL A 6 22.59 -55.96 -23.37
C VAL A 6 22.25 -54.53 -22.98
N CYS A 7 21.21 -54.00 -23.63
CA CYS A 7 20.40 -52.91 -23.08
C CYS A 7 19.33 -53.55 -22.19
N CYS A 8 19.42 -53.35 -20.88
CA CYS A 8 18.24 -53.46 -20.01
C CYS A 8 17.95 -52.07 -19.47
N ALA A 9 16.82 -51.54 -19.95
CA ALA A 9 16.28 -50.24 -19.61
C ALA A 9 15.98 -50.15 -18.11
N SER A 10 16.53 -49.13 -17.45
CA SER A 10 16.02 -48.64 -16.18
C SER A 10 14.70 -47.94 -16.47
N PHE A 11 13.58 -48.56 -16.08
CA PHE A 11 12.29 -47.88 -15.98
C PHE A 11 12.41 -46.85 -14.85
N LEU A 12 12.64 -45.58 -15.20
CA LEU A 12 12.43 -44.47 -14.30
C LEU A 12 10.91 -44.31 -14.17
N LEU A 13 10.37 -44.72 -13.02
CA LEU A 13 9.00 -44.39 -12.64
C LEU A 13 8.97 -42.89 -12.36
N VAL A 14 8.64 -42.09 -13.39
CA VAL A 14 8.28 -40.69 -13.19
C VAL A 14 6.91 -40.71 -12.50
N LEU A 15 6.92 -40.49 -11.19
CA LEU A 15 5.73 -40.15 -10.46
C LEU A 15 5.34 -38.74 -10.92
N VAL A 16 4.51 -38.66 -11.96
CA VAL A 16 3.85 -37.40 -12.32
C VAL A 16 2.85 -37.13 -11.19
N VAL A 17 3.23 -36.24 -10.26
CA VAL A 17 2.26 -35.60 -9.38
C VAL A 17 1.54 -34.57 -10.26
N THR A 18 0.47 -34.99 -10.93
CA THR A 18 -0.51 -34.06 -11.47
C THR A 18 -1.39 -33.62 -10.30
N GLY A 19 -1.19 -32.40 -9.85
CA GLY A 19 -1.98 -31.80 -8.80
C GLY A 19 -1.42 -30.44 -8.41
N ASN A 20 -1.39 -29.48 -9.33
CA ASN A 20 -1.46 -28.08 -8.92
C ASN A 20 -2.93 -27.81 -8.60
N ILE A 21 -3.35 -28.24 -7.40
CA ILE A 21 -4.52 -27.64 -6.78
C ILE A 21 -4.04 -26.29 -6.25
N SER A 22 -4.81 -25.25 -6.60
CA SER A 22 -4.68 -23.87 -6.14
C SER A 22 -4.47 -23.82 -4.62
N ALA A 23 -3.22 -23.87 -4.15
CA ALA A 23 -2.87 -23.93 -2.73
C ALA A 23 -3.36 -22.72 -1.92
N GLU A 24 -3.96 -21.72 -2.58
CA GLU A 24 -4.41 -20.45 -2.03
C GLU A 24 -5.94 -20.26 -1.97
N LEU A 25 -6.73 -21.06 -2.73
CA LEU A 25 -8.20 -21.08 -2.62
C LEU A 25 -8.57 -22.38 -1.91
N VAL A 26 -9.27 -22.27 -0.78
CA VAL A 26 -9.45 -23.36 0.18
C VAL A 26 -10.84 -24.00 0.09
N ALA A 27 -11.86 -23.20 -0.22
CA ALA A 27 -13.21 -23.69 -0.48
C ALA A 27 -13.95 -22.75 -1.44
N HIS A 28 -14.80 -23.32 -2.30
CA HIS A 28 -15.64 -22.55 -3.21
C HIS A 28 -17.03 -23.18 -3.39
N TRP A 29 -18.05 -22.58 -2.77
CA TRP A 29 -19.45 -22.93 -3.00
C TRP A 29 -20.08 -21.96 -4.00
N LYS A 30 -20.14 -22.39 -5.27
CA LYS A 30 -20.77 -21.63 -6.36
C LYS A 30 -22.28 -21.54 -6.26
N PHE A 31 -22.89 -22.54 -5.63
CA PHE A 31 -24.34 -22.76 -5.64
C PHE A 31 -24.97 -22.94 -7.04
N ASP A 32 -24.21 -23.47 -7.99
CA ASP A 32 -24.63 -23.81 -9.35
C ASP A 32 -25.21 -25.23 -9.51
N ASP A 33 -25.24 -26.05 -8.45
CA ASP A 33 -25.57 -27.48 -8.54
C ASP A 33 -27.00 -27.75 -9.04
N GLY A 34 -27.92 -26.81 -8.79
CA GLY A 34 -29.25 -26.75 -9.40
C GLY A 34 -30.29 -27.76 -8.88
N ALA A 35 -29.89 -28.73 -8.05
CA ALA A 35 -30.80 -29.67 -7.38
C ALA A 35 -30.11 -30.45 -6.24
N GLY A 36 -30.92 -31.03 -5.36
CA GLY A 36 -30.45 -31.89 -4.27
C GLY A 36 -30.19 -31.15 -2.97
N ASN A 37 -29.62 -31.86 -2.00
CA ASN A 37 -29.39 -31.38 -0.63
C ASN A 37 -27.89 -31.20 -0.31
N THR A 38 -27.06 -31.09 -1.33
CA THR A 38 -25.62 -30.92 -1.17
C THR A 38 -25.18 -29.73 -2.01
N ALA A 39 -24.48 -28.79 -1.39
CA ALA A 39 -23.75 -27.75 -2.07
C ALA A 39 -22.30 -28.20 -2.26
N ALA A 40 -21.87 -28.38 -3.50
CA ALA A 40 -20.53 -28.87 -3.78
C ALA A 40 -19.48 -27.81 -3.47
N ASP A 41 -18.35 -28.24 -2.90
CA ASP A 41 -17.13 -27.44 -2.92
C ASP A 41 -16.42 -27.69 -4.26
N SER A 42 -16.33 -26.65 -5.07
CA SER A 42 -15.97 -26.70 -6.50
C SER A 42 -14.49 -26.95 -6.77
N ILE A 43 -13.64 -26.98 -5.74
CA ILE A 43 -12.20 -27.18 -5.86
C ILE A 43 -11.89 -28.67 -6.03
N ASP A 44 -12.18 -29.45 -4.99
CA ASP A 44 -11.95 -30.89 -4.92
C ASP A 44 -13.05 -31.61 -4.11
N ASN A 45 -14.11 -30.88 -3.77
CA ASN A 45 -15.18 -31.31 -2.90
C ASN A 45 -14.69 -31.77 -1.50
N ALA A 46 -13.62 -31.14 -0.98
CA ALA A 46 -13.11 -31.38 0.38
C ALA A 46 -14.08 -30.88 1.46
N HIS A 47 -14.80 -29.79 1.21
CA HIS A 47 -15.73 -29.18 2.18
C HIS A 47 -17.18 -29.10 1.66
N PRO A 48 -17.84 -30.22 1.30
CA PRO A 48 -19.20 -30.17 0.79
C PRO A 48 -20.16 -29.68 1.88
N GLY A 49 -21.09 -28.80 1.50
CA GLY A 49 -22.14 -28.31 2.38
C GLY A 49 -23.39 -29.19 2.33
N THR A 50 -24.00 -29.49 3.47
CA THR A 50 -25.31 -30.17 3.54
C THR A 50 -26.43 -29.15 3.72
N ILE A 51 -27.39 -29.13 2.82
CA ILE A 51 -28.51 -28.19 2.87
C ILE A 51 -29.54 -28.66 3.91
N GLY A 52 -29.75 -27.85 4.94
CA GLY A 52 -30.83 -27.98 5.91
C GLY A 52 -32.07 -27.22 5.49
N GLY A 53 -33.26 -27.76 5.79
CA GLY A 53 -34.54 -27.17 5.41
C GLY A 53 -34.94 -27.48 3.96
N THR A 54 -35.56 -26.51 3.29
CA THR A 54 -36.01 -26.59 1.88
C THR A 54 -35.52 -25.38 1.08
N ALA A 55 -34.23 -25.06 1.15
CA ALA A 55 -33.63 -24.01 0.36
C ALA A 55 -33.80 -24.29 -1.14
N ASN A 56 -34.11 -23.25 -1.92
CA ASN A 56 -34.32 -23.40 -3.36
C ASN A 56 -33.08 -22.98 -4.13
N TRP A 57 -32.75 -23.75 -5.16
CA TRP A 57 -31.78 -23.36 -6.18
C TRP A 57 -32.44 -22.37 -7.14
N VAL A 58 -31.87 -21.18 -7.27
CA VAL A 58 -32.39 -20.07 -8.10
C VAL A 58 -31.28 -19.50 -8.98
N ALA A 59 -31.62 -18.58 -9.88
CA ALA A 59 -30.61 -17.81 -10.60
C ALA A 59 -29.95 -16.81 -9.64
N GLY A 60 -28.62 -16.77 -9.66
CA GLY A 60 -27.78 -15.94 -8.82
C GLY A 60 -27.19 -14.75 -9.54
N GLN A 61 -26.20 -14.12 -8.89
CA GLN A 61 -25.38 -13.06 -9.46
C GLN A 61 -24.26 -13.64 -10.35
N ALA A 62 -23.74 -14.81 -10.01
CA ALA A 62 -22.66 -15.51 -10.71
C ALA A 62 -23.09 -16.94 -11.08
N GLY A 63 -24.18 -17.07 -11.83
CA GLY A 63 -24.76 -18.37 -12.21
C GLY A 63 -26.02 -18.68 -11.41
N GLY A 64 -25.95 -19.67 -10.52
CA GLY A 64 -26.98 -20.08 -9.59
C GLY A 64 -26.75 -19.55 -8.17
N ALA A 65 -27.78 -19.54 -7.34
CA ALA A 65 -27.71 -19.17 -5.93
C ALA A 65 -28.62 -20.07 -5.09
N LEU A 66 -28.40 -20.06 -3.77
CA LEU A 66 -29.36 -20.64 -2.82
C LEU A 66 -30.24 -19.54 -2.20
N ASP A 67 -31.55 -19.79 -2.20
CA ASP A 67 -32.57 -18.92 -1.59
C ASP A 67 -32.96 -19.43 -0.19
N PHE A 68 -32.64 -18.62 0.81
CA PHE A 68 -32.88 -18.84 2.24
C PHE A 68 -34.17 -18.13 2.67
N ASP A 69 -34.96 -18.80 3.50
CA ASP A 69 -36.34 -18.41 3.87
C ASP A 69 -36.43 -17.53 5.13
N GLY A 70 -35.31 -17.21 5.76
CA GLY A 70 -35.29 -16.47 7.02
C GLY A 70 -35.80 -17.25 8.23
N SER A 71 -36.01 -18.58 8.13
CA SER A 71 -36.65 -19.35 9.21
C SER A 71 -36.10 -20.76 9.46
N THR A 72 -35.73 -21.51 8.42
CA THR A 72 -35.31 -22.92 8.57
C THR A 72 -34.15 -23.33 7.65
N ASN A 73 -33.87 -22.56 6.61
CA ASN A 73 -32.90 -22.92 5.60
C ASN A 73 -31.47 -22.55 6.00
N TYR A 74 -30.52 -23.47 5.77
CA TYR A 74 -29.10 -23.25 5.98
C TYR A 74 -28.27 -24.23 5.13
N VAL A 75 -26.96 -23.99 5.04
CA VAL A 75 -25.99 -24.96 4.56
C VAL A 75 -25.00 -25.24 5.68
N ASP A 76 -24.93 -26.49 6.13
CA ASP A 76 -23.95 -26.95 7.11
C ASP A 76 -22.65 -27.35 6.41
N ILE A 77 -21.57 -26.65 6.70
CA ILE A 77 -20.21 -26.91 6.19
C ILE A 77 -19.31 -27.51 7.29
N GLY A 78 -19.90 -27.98 8.39
CA GLY A 78 -19.27 -28.44 9.62
C GLY A 78 -18.82 -29.92 9.62
N GLY A 79 -17.79 -30.22 8.83
CA GLY A 79 -17.05 -31.49 8.92
C GLY A 79 -16.18 -31.62 10.19
N ASP A 80 -15.48 -32.76 10.32
CA ASP A 80 -14.61 -33.06 11.47
C ASP A 80 -13.36 -32.15 11.59
N GLN A 81 -13.08 -31.32 10.58
CA GLN A 81 -11.93 -30.40 10.50
C GLN A 81 -12.40 -28.99 10.11
N PRO A 82 -11.70 -27.94 10.59
CA PRO A 82 -11.98 -26.58 10.12
C PRO A 82 -11.68 -26.45 8.63
N VAL A 83 -12.46 -25.62 7.94
CA VAL A 83 -12.22 -25.24 6.54
C VAL A 83 -10.90 -24.49 6.43
N ILE A 84 -10.64 -23.56 7.36
CA ILE A 84 -9.35 -22.86 7.44
C ILE A 84 -9.01 -22.41 8.86
N SER A 85 -7.70 -22.28 9.15
CA SER A 85 -7.16 -21.65 10.35
C SER A 85 -5.98 -20.73 10.03
N GLY A 86 -5.94 -19.54 10.63
CA GLY A 86 -4.87 -18.55 10.45
C GLY A 86 -5.37 -17.25 9.83
N THR A 87 -4.51 -16.60 9.05
CA THR A 87 -4.86 -15.47 8.17
C THR A 87 -5.66 -15.98 6.97
N PHE A 88 -6.71 -15.26 6.57
CA PHE A 88 -7.51 -15.65 5.41
C PHE A 88 -8.32 -14.50 4.81
N SER A 89 -8.87 -14.72 3.62
CA SER A 89 -9.90 -13.88 3.01
C SER A 89 -11.17 -14.67 2.71
N LEU A 90 -12.34 -14.04 2.88
CA LEU A 90 -13.65 -14.61 2.59
C LEU A 90 -14.39 -13.67 1.65
N THR A 91 -15.01 -14.19 0.60
CA THR A 91 -15.86 -13.42 -0.31
C THR A 91 -17.21 -14.10 -0.52
N MET A 92 -18.27 -13.33 -0.74
CA MET A 92 -19.59 -13.84 -1.10
C MET A 92 -20.46 -12.76 -1.76
N TRP A 93 -21.37 -13.18 -2.61
CA TRP A 93 -22.50 -12.36 -3.04
C TRP A 93 -23.68 -12.57 -2.09
N VAL A 94 -24.29 -11.48 -1.64
CA VAL A 94 -25.42 -11.48 -0.70
C VAL A 94 -26.55 -10.58 -1.21
N TYR A 95 -27.76 -11.13 -1.30
CA TYR A 95 -28.99 -10.40 -1.54
C TYR A 95 -29.88 -10.54 -0.32
N ALA A 96 -30.07 -9.46 0.45
CA ALA A 96 -30.97 -9.47 1.59
C ALA A 96 -32.37 -9.03 1.17
N ARG A 97 -33.38 -9.87 1.41
CA ARG A 97 -34.79 -9.57 1.07
C ARG A 97 -35.41 -8.53 1.99
N GLY A 98 -34.80 -8.34 3.17
CA GLY A 98 -35.12 -7.29 4.11
C GLY A 98 -33.92 -6.96 4.98
N ILE A 99 -33.82 -5.72 5.44
CA ILE A 99 -32.79 -5.31 6.40
C ILE A 99 -33.42 -5.29 7.79
N PRO A 100 -32.90 -6.08 8.75
CA PRO A 100 -33.41 -6.04 10.11
C PRO A 100 -33.08 -4.67 10.72
N THR A 101 -34.04 -4.07 11.45
CA THR A 101 -33.82 -2.78 12.14
C THR A 101 -34.09 -2.87 13.64
N ALA A 102 -34.55 -4.03 14.11
CA ALA A 102 -34.82 -4.27 15.52
C ALA A 102 -33.57 -4.78 16.21
N ALA A 103 -33.20 -4.16 17.34
CA ALA A 103 -32.04 -4.58 18.13
C ALA A 103 -32.11 -6.09 18.45
N GLY A 104 -31.05 -6.82 18.09
CA GLY A 104 -30.94 -8.27 18.29
C GLY A 104 -31.53 -9.16 17.17
N ASP A 105 -32.16 -8.61 16.13
CA ASP A 105 -32.56 -9.35 14.93
C ASP A 105 -31.37 -9.49 13.97
N LEU A 106 -30.40 -10.31 14.35
CA LEU A 106 -29.21 -10.57 13.53
C LEU A 106 -29.52 -11.58 12.43
N ARG A 107 -29.05 -11.28 11.21
CA ARG A 107 -29.12 -12.16 10.04
C ARG A 107 -27.73 -12.58 9.64
N MET A 108 -27.51 -13.88 9.46
CA MET A 108 -26.16 -14.45 9.39
C MET A 108 -25.91 -15.15 8.06
N PRO A 109 -25.32 -14.45 7.08
CA PRO A 109 -24.83 -15.08 5.86
C PRO A 109 -23.81 -16.19 6.14
N LEU A 110 -22.91 -16.01 7.11
CA LEU A 110 -21.97 -17.05 7.53
C LEU A 110 -21.74 -17.00 9.04
N SER A 111 -21.74 -18.16 9.69
CA SER A 111 -21.46 -18.23 11.11
C SER A 111 -20.73 -19.51 11.53
N ASN A 112 -19.70 -19.41 12.37
CA ASN A 112 -19.24 -20.56 13.13
C ASN A 112 -20.27 -20.98 14.19
N ASP A 113 -20.48 -22.28 14.34
CA ASP A 113 -21.56 -22.84 15.17
C ASP A 113 -21.39 -22.53 16.65
N THR A 114 -20.17 -22.53 17.20
CA THR A 114 -20.01 -22.51 18.66
C THR A 114 -19.62 -21.15 19.24
N TRP A 115 -19.42 -20.13 18.40
CA TRP A 115 -18.81 -18.85 18.78
C TRP A 115 -17.60 -18.99 19.72
N ALA A 116 -16.85 -20.07 19.51
CA ALA A 116 -15.69 -20.43 20.28
C ALA A 116 -14.55 -19.45 20.02
N ASP A 117 -13.49 -19.61 20.79
CA ASP A 117 -12.28 -18.83 20.63
C ASP A 117 -11.78 -18.89 19.17
N ARG A 118 -11.51 -17.72 18.56
CA ARG A 118 -11.07 -17.54 17.15
C ARG A 118 -12.17 -17.67 16.08
N ALA A 119 -13.42 -17.84 16.46
CA ALA A 119 -14.55 -17.93 15.54
C ALA A 119 -14.83 -16.61 14.81
N ILE A 120 -15.42 -16.71 13.61
CA ILE A 120 -15.85 -15.57 12.79
C ILE A 120 -17.33 -15.69 12.40
N HIS A 121 -18.03 -14.55 12.43
CA HIS A 121 -19.41 -14.39 11.99
C HIS A 121 -19.49 -13.24 11.00
N VAL A 122 -20.09 -13.50 9.83
CA VAL A 122 -20.57 -12.45 8.93
C VAL A 122 -22.04 -12.24 9.22
N HIS A 123 -22.45 -11.01 9.50
CA HIS A 123 -23.85 -10.68 9.74
C HIS A 123 -24.22 -9.30 9.22
N ILE A 124 -25.53 -9.08 9.09
CA ILE A 124 -26.11 -7.76 8.87
C ILE A 124 -26.47 -7.19 10.24
N TRP A 125 -25.84 -6.08 10.62
CA TRP A 125 -26.04 -5.45 11.92
C TRP A 125 -27.30 -4.57 11.91
N PRO A 126 -28.32 -4.86 12.74
CA PRO A 126 -29.63 -4.23 12.57
C PRO A 126 -29.67 -2.75 12.95
N GLU A 127 -28.86 -2.33 13.92
CA GLU A 127 -28.87 -0.94 14.40
C GLU A 127 -28.31 0.06 13.38
N THR A 128 -27.40 -0.40 12.53
CA THR A 128 -26.70 0.45 11.53
C THR A 128 -26.96 0.02 10.10
N SER A 129 -27.60 -1.13 9.89
CA SER A 129 -27.90 -1.67 8.55
C SER A 129 -26.64 -1.84 7.70
N VAL A 130 -25.56 -2.36 8.29
CA VAL A 130 -24.26 -2.58 7.62
C VAL A 130 -23.88 -4.05 7.66
N PHE A 131 -23.01 -4.49 6.76
CA PHE A 131 -22.29 -5.74 6.95
C PHE A 131 -21.23 -5.60 8.03
N ARG A 132 -21.10 -6.62 8.86
CA ARG A 132 -20.07 -6.68 9.88
C ARG A 132 -19.52 -8.09 10.00
N ILE A 133 -18.21 -8.15 10.17
CA ILE A 133 -17.44 -9.36 10.41
C ILE A 133 -16.98 -9.28 11.87
N ASP A 134 -17.64 -10.06 12.72
CA ASP A 134 -17.22 -10.22 14.10
C ASP A 134 -16.20 -11.34 14.22
N THR A 135 -15.24 -11.13 15.10
CA THR A 135 -14.19 -12.07 15.44
C THR A 135 -14.20 -12.31 16.94
N LYS A 136 -14.02 -13.56 17.36
CA LYS A 136 -13.91 -13.84 18.80
C LYS A 136 -12.52 -13.45 19.31
N ASN A 137 -12.46 -12.35 20.08
CA ASN A 137 -11.26 -11.73 20.67
C ASN A 137 -10.16 -11.30 19.65
N GLY A 138 -10.51 -11.15 18.38
CA GLY A 138 -9.63 -10.56 17.37
C GLY A 138 -10.06 -9.13 17.05
N THR A 139 -9.85 -8.73 15.79
CA THR A 139 -10.24 -7.41 15.28
C THR A 139 -11.54 -7.51 14.48
N ASP A 140 -12.64 -7.02 15.07
CA ASP A 140 -13.92 -6.85 14.39
C ASP A 140 -13.85 -5.75 13.33
N ILE A 141 -14.62 -5.87 12.26
CA ILE A 141 -14.74 -4.83 11.23
C ILE A 141 -16.18 -4.69 10.75
N SER A 142 -16.66 -3.44 10.67
CA SER A 142 -17.96 -3.10 10.09
C SER A 142 -17.76 -2.29 8.83
N SER A 143 -18.60 -2.53 7.83
CA SER A 143 -18.71 -1.64 6.69
C SER A 143 -19.27 -0.27 7.11
N ASN A 144 -18.84 0.76 6.41
CA ASN A 144 -19.42 2.10 6.40
C ASN A 144 -20.63 2.16 5.46
N THR A 145 -20.67 1.32 4.42
CA THR A 145 -21.81 1.23 3.52
C THR A 145 -23.05 0.70 4.24
N VAL A 146 -24.08 1.56 4.32
CA VAL A 146 -25.42 1.16 4.74
C VAL A 146 -26.09 0.41 3.59
N ILE A 147 -26.41 -0.86 3.81
CA ILE A 147 -27.01 -1.72 2.80
C ILE A 147 -28.52 -1.54 2.73
N GLN A 148 -29.09 -1.67 1.54
CA GLN A 148 -30.54 -1.63 1.35
C GLN A 148 -31.06 -3.00 0.91
N ALA A 149 -32.30 -3.30 1.26
CA ALA A 149 -32.96 -4.53 0.85
C ALA A 149 -33.08 -4.62 -0.67
N ASP A 150 -33.27 -5.84 -1.15
CA ASP A 150 -33.59 -6.16 -2.54
C ASP A 150 -32.51 -5.80 -3.58
N GLN A 151 -31.23 -5.89 -3.19
CA GLN A 151 -30.11 -5.75 -4.12
C GLN A 151 -28.95 -6.70 -3.75
N TRP A 152 -28.15 -7.05 -4.76
CA TRP A 152 -26.92 -7.81 -4.58
C TRP A 152 -25.79 -6.91 -4.08
N TYR A 153 -25.08 -7.39 -3.07
CA TYR A 153 -23.79 -6.85 -2.64
C TYR A 153 -22.75 -7.94 -2.69
N HIS A 154 -21.58 -7.63 -3.24
CA HIS A 154 -20.40 -8.45 -3.01
C HIS A 154 -19.73 -7.98 -1.73
N VAL A 155 -19.55 -8.89 -0.78
CA VAL A 155 -18.90 -8.62 0.50
C VAL A 155 -17.63 -9.45 0.56
N ALA A 156 -16.51 -8.78 0.81
CA ALA A 156 -15.25 -9.48 1.10
C ALA A 156 -14.65 -8.99 2.41
N GLY A 157 -14.10 -9.92 3.18
CA GLY A 157 -13.32 -9.64 4.38
C GLY A 157 -11.93 -10.23 4.28
N THR A 158 -10.90 -9.45 4.60
CA THR A 158 -9.53 -9.93 4.71
C THR A 158 -9.09 -9.80 6.17
N LEU A 159 -8.71 -10.91 6.80
CA LEU A 159 -8.41 -10.95 8.24
C LEU A 159 -7.00 -11.49 8.46
N ASP A 160 -6.09 -10.59 8.84
CA ASP A 160 -4.70 -10.92 9.15
C ASP A 160 -4.55 -11.27 10.62
N ALA A 161 -3.86 -12.38 10.89
CA ALA A 161 -3.48 -12.80 12.22
C ALA A 161 -2.55 -11.79 12.93
N ALA A 162 -1.94 -10.85 12.22
CA ALA A 162 -1.25 -9.70 12.81
C ALA A 162 -2.21 -8.68 13.48
N GLY A 163 -3.51 -8.72 13.15
CA GLY A 163 -4.55 -7.88 13.76
C GLY A 163 -5.18 -6.86 12.82
N GLU A 164 -4.77 -6.82 11.55
CA GLU A 164 -5.42 -6.00 10.52
C GLU A 164 -6.62 -6.74 9.92
N SER A 165 -7.79 -6.09 9.92
CA SER A 165 -9.01 -6.57 9.27
C SER A 165 -9.50 -5.52 8.29
N LYS A 166 -9.86 -5.92 7.06
CA LYS A 166 -10.48 -5.04 6.05
C LYS A 166 -11.79 -5.61 5.58
N ILE A 167 -12.74 -4.75 5.23
CA ILE A 167 -13.99 -5.11 4.59
C ILE A 167 -14.15 -4.33 3.28
N TYR A 168 -14.56 -5.03 2.25
CA TYR A 168 -14.78 -4.50 0.91
C TYR A 168 -16.25 -4.72 0.53
N ILE A 169 -16.86 -3.69 -0.03
CA ILE A 169 -18.22 -3.74 -0.56
C ILE A 169 -18.15 -3.46 -2.06
N ASN A 170 -18.71 -4.36 -2.86
CA ASN A 170 -18.70 -4.29 -4.33
C ASN A 170 -17.29 -4.08 -4.92
N GLY A 171 -16.31 -4.77 -4.34
CA GLY A 171 -14.93 -4.79 -4.83
C GLY A 171 -14.09 -3.57 -4.47
N VAL A 172 -14.61 -2.66 -3.65
CA VAL A 172 -13.89 -1.45 -3.20
C VAL A 172 -13.67 -1.55 -1.70
N LEU A 173 -12.49 -1.16 -1.22
CA LEU A 173 -12.19 -1.08 0.21
C LEU A 173 -13.17 -0.11 0.86
N ASP A 174 -13.97 -0.60 1.81
CA ASP A 174 -15.03 0.18 2.44
C ASP A 174 -14.64 0.59 3.87
N ASN A 175 -13.92 -0.27 4.58
CA ASN A 175 -13.34 0.05 5.89
C ASN A 175 -12.15 -0.85 6.25
N SER A 176 -11.29 -0.38 7.16
CA SER A 176 -10.19 -1.13 7.76
C SER A 176 -10.08 -0.88 9.25
N ALA A 177 -9.64 -1.89 10.01
CA ALA A 177 -9.36 -1.76 11.44
C ALA A 177 -8.09 -2.53 11.80
N THR A 178 -7.36 -1.98 12.77
CA THR A 178 -6.19 -2.64 13.38
C THR A 178 -6.47 -2.84 14.85
N GLY A 179 -6.27 -4.05 15.34
CA GLY A 179 -6.58 -4.44 16.70
C GLY A 179 -5.73 -5.60 17.18
N ASN A 180 -6.34 -6.55 17.89
CA ASN A 180 -5.61 -7.68 18.47
C ASN A 180 -5.32 -8.73 17.41
N GLY A 181 -4.04 -9.01 17.18
CA GLY A 181 -3.60 -10.14 16.35
C GLY A 181 -4.08 -11.48 16.88
N ARG A 182 -4.65 -12.29 15.99
CA ARG A 182 -5.23 -13.59 16.32
C ARG A 182 -5.31 -14.51 15.11
N GLU A 183 -4.95 -15.78 15.27
CA GLU A 183 -5.36 -16.78 14.30
C GLU A 183 -6.89 -16.88 14.27
N TYR A 184 -7.48 -16.88 13.08
CA TYR A 184 -8.91 -17.01 12.90
C TYR A 184 -9.28 -18.40 12.39
N VAL A 185 -10.52 -18.86 12.64
CA VAL A 185 -10.97 -20.20 12.22
C VAL A 185 -12.37 -20.15 11.62
N ILE A 186 -12.54 -20.75 10.44
CA ILE A 186 -13.86 -21.11 9.88
C ILE A 186 -14.03 -22.63 10.00
N GLY A 187 -15.04 -23.04 10.75
CA GLY A 187 -15.44 -24.44 10.93
C GLY A 187 -15.43 -24.94 12.39
N PRO A 188 -16.40 -25.78 12.81
CA PRO A 188 -17.71 -26.05 12.20
C PRO A 188 -18.55 -24.77 12.02
N ALA A 189 -19.27 -24.66 10.91
CA ALA A 189 -19.94 -23.43 10.50
C ALA A 189 -21.20 -23.69 9.64
N ASN A 190 -22.08 -22.70 9.59
CA ASN A 190 -23.24 -22.65 8.71
C ASN A 190 -23.18 -21.44 7.78
N ILE A 191 -23.65 -21.63 6.55
CA ILE A 191 -24.04 -20.54 5.64
C ILE A 191 -25.54 -20.35 5.78
N GLY A 192 -25.97 -19.12 6.06
CA GLY A 192 -27.39 -18.73 6.15
C GLY A 192 -28.09 -18.95 7.49
N ALA A 193 -27.41 -19.38 8.56
CA ALA A 193 -27.99 -19.50 9.90
C ALA A 193 -26.93 -19.49 11.01
N TYR A 194 -27.39 -19.44 12.27
CA TYR A 194 -26.60 -19.71 13.47
C TYR A 194 -27.06 -21.00 14.15
N GLN A 195 -26.12 -21.93 14.33
CA GLN A 195 -26.34 -23.21 15.02
C GLN A 195 -27.53 -23.98 14.47
N GLU A 196 -27.78 -23.87 13.16
CA GLU A 196 -28.88 -24.56 12.49
C GLU A 196 -30.28 -24.27 13.08
N SER A 197 -30.42 -23.26 13.94
CA SER A 197 -31.57 -23.12 14.84
C SER A 197 -32.05 -21.70 15.07
N SER A 198 -31.25 -20.67 14.75
CA SER A 198 -31.66 -19.27 14.92
C SER A 198 -30.92 -18.34 13.96
N ARG A 199 -31.35 -17.06 13.92
CA ARG A 199 -30.70 -15.98 13.13
C ARG A 199 -30.57 -16.28 11.63
N PHE A 200 -31.55 -17.02 11.12
CA PHE A 200 -31.64 -17.43 9.73
C PHE A 200 -31.64 -16.22 8.79
N PHE A 201 -30.82 -16.31 7.75
CA PHE A 201 -30.74 -15.34 6.68
C PHE A 201 -31.99 -15.42 5.80
N ASP A 202 -32.56 -14.27 5.42
CA ASP A 202 -33.69 -14.16 4.50
C ASP A 202 -33.21 -13.47 3.22
N GLY A 203 -33.00 -14.26 2.17
CA GLY A 203 -32.39 -13.77 0.96
C GLY A 203 -31.61 -14.82 0.20
N MET A 204 -30.82 -14.38 -0.78
CA MET A 204 -30.01 -15.25 -1.63
C MET A 204 -28.53 -15.07 -1.32
N ILE A 205 -27.77 -16.17 -1.32
CA ILE A 205 -26.31 -16.16 -1.22
C ILE A 205 -25.75 -16.91 -2.41
N ASP A 206 -24.67 -16.38 -2.96
CA ASP A 206 -24.00 -16.88 -4.16
C ASP A 206 -22.48 -16.78 -3.98
N ASP A 207 -21.74 -17.68 -4.63
CA ASP A 207 -20.31 -17.57 -4.90
C ASP A 207 -19.41 -17.39 -3.66
N VAL A 208 -19.63 -18.23 -2.64
CA VAL A 208 -18.89 -18.16 -1.38
C VAL A 208 -17.50 -18.76 -1.54
N ARG A 209 -16.44 -17.97 -1.28
CA ARG A 209 -15.05 -18.40 -1.42
C ARG A 209 -14.21 -18.10 -0.18
N ILE A 210 -13.29 -19.00 0.14
CA ILE A 210 -12.32 -18.84 1.22
C ILE A 210 -10.90 -19.00 0.64
N TYR A 211 -10.01 -18.06 0.96
CA TYR A 211 -8.62 -18.02 0.52
C TYR A 211 -7.67 -18.06 1.71
N SER A 212 -6.52 -18.74 1.58
CA SER A 212 -5.53 -18.86 2.66
C SER A 212 -4.54 -17.70 2.77
N HIS A 213 -4.84 -16.56 2.15
CA HIS A 213 -4.02 -15.34 2.17
C HIS A 213 -4.90 -14.09 2.19
N ILE A 214 -4.29 -12.92 2.38
CA ILE A 214 -4.94 -11.61 2.30
C ILE A 214 -5.06 -11.22 0.83
N LEU A 215 -6.28 -11.17 0.30
CA LEU A 215 -6.54 -10.67 -1.04
C LEU A 215 -6.22 -9.18 -1.11
N SER A 216 -5.50 -8.78 -2.15
CA SER A 216 -5.42 -7.39 -2.58
C SER A 216 -6.78 -6.90 -3.09
N GLU A 217 -7.01 -5.58 -3.13
CA GLU A 217 -8.25 -5.03 -3.69
C GLU A 217 -8.49 -5.48 -5.14
N ALA A 218 -7.41 -5.61 -5.93
CA ALA A 218 -7.50 -6.11 -7.30
C ALA A 218 -8.03 -7.56 -7.35
N GLU A 219 -7.56 -8.43 -6.46
CA GLU A 219 -8.04 -9.81 -6.38
C GLU A 219 -9.47 -9.90 -5.86
N VAL A 220 -9.89 -9.01 -4.96
CA VAL A 220 -11.29 -8.88 -4.55
C VAL A 220 -12.16 -8.50 -5.76
N GLN A 221 -11.72 -7.54 -6.58
CA GLN A 221 -12.44 -7.12 -7.80
C GLN A 221 -12.53 -8.25 -8.83
N GLU A 222 -11.44 -8.98 -9.06
CA GLU A 222 -11.44 -10.15 -9.94
C GLU A 222 -12.44 -11.20 -9.46
N THR A 223 -12.36 -11.54 -8.18
CA THR A 223 -13.23 -12.55 -7.56
C THR A 223 -14.70 -12.16 -7.65
N MET A 224 -15.00 -10.88 -7.45
CA MET A 224 -16.35 -10.33 -7.58
C MET A 224 -16.88 -10.44 -9.01
N LEU A 225 -16.07 -10.05 -10.00
CA LEU A 225 -16.48 -9.98 -11.41
C LEU A 225 -16.50 -11.36 -12.09
N GLY A 226 -15.75 -12.33 -11.57
CA GLY A 226 -15.74 -13.70 -12.11
C GLY A 226 -15.39 -13.73 -13.61
N SER A 227 -16.21 -14.41 -14.42
CA SER A 227 -16.03 -14.47 -15.88
C SER A 227 -16.24 -13.15 -16.61
N ASP A 228 -16.84 -12.15 -15.95
CA ASP A 228 -17.02 -10.80 -16.49
C ASP A 228 -15.87 -9.87 -16.11
N ALA A 229 -14.86 -10.36 -15.37
CA ALA A 229 -13.63 -9.62 -15.14
C ALA A 229 -12.94 -9.32 -16.49
N PRO A 230 -12.45 -8.10 -16.73
CA PRO A 230 -11.65 -7.83 -17.90
C PRO A 230 -10.42 -8.74 -17.87
N ALA A 231 -10.23 -9.52 -18.94
CA ALA A 231 -9.12 -10.45 -19.04
C ALA A 231 -7.80 -9.72 -18.84
N ARG A 232 -6.92 -10.33 -18.04
CA ARG A 232 -5.64 -9.72 -17.65
C ARG A 232 -4.54 -10.31 -18.51
N PRO A 233 -3.93 -9.52 -19.41
CA PRO A 233 -2.84 -10.01 -20.24
C PRO A 233 -1.54 -10.21 -19.47
N LEU A 234 -1.40 -9.67 -18.25
CA LEU A 234 -0.14 -9.65 -17.50
C LEU A 234 -0.03 -10.78 -16.48
N ALA A 235 1.22 -11.17 -16.21
CA ALA A 235 1.58 -12.07 -15.13
C ALA A 235 1.24 -11.42 -13.78
N ARG A 236 0.89 -12.24 -12.79
CA ARG A 236 0.53 -11.78 -11.43
C ARG A 236 0.95 -12.78 -10.37
N ARG A 237 0.82 -12.40 -9.11
CA ARG A 237 1.07 -13.26 -7.93
C ARG A 237 2.49 -13.87 -7.98
N PRO A 238 3.52 -13.02 -7.96
CA PRO A 238 4.89 -13.49 -7.85
C PRO A 238 5.08 -14.29 -6.57
N SER A 239 5.80 -15.40 -6.65
CA SER A 239 6.43 -16.05 -5.51
C SER A 239 7.93 -16.13 -5.79
N PRO A 240 8.82 -15.67 -4.90
CA PRO A 240 8.49 -15.01 -3.63
C PRO A 240 7.74 -13.70 -3.86
N ASP A 241 6.99 -13.26 -2.86
CA ASP A 241 6.24 -12.00 -2.92
C ASP A 241 7.17 -10.83 -3.22
N ASP A 242 6.65 -9.77 -3.85
CA ASP A 242 7.44 -8.58 -4.14
C ASP A 242 8.02 -7.97 -2.85
N GLY A 243 9.32 -7.68 -2.86
CA GLY A 243 10.07 -7.19 -1.71
C GLY A 243 10.51 -8.26 -0.71
N ALA A 244 10.28 -9.55 -0.96
CA ALA A 244 10.59 -10.61 0.00
C ALA A 244 12.08 -10.68 0.37
N LEU A 245 12.37 -10.98 1.65
CA LEU A 245 13.73 -11.23 2.13
C LEU A 245 13.98 -12.74 2.29
N LEU A 246 14.94 -13.27 1.53
CA LEU A 246 15.27 -14.68 1.49
C LEU A 246 16.53 -14.99 2.30
N THR A 247 16.51 -16.11 3.03
CA THR A 247 17.66 -16.62 3.78
C THR A 247 18.42 -17.72 3.04
N ASN A 248 18.08 -17.97 1.77
CA ASN A 248 18.74 -18.93 0.90
C ASN A 248 19.38 -18.19 -0.27
N THR A 249 20.51 -18.70 -0.78
CA THR A 249 21.19 -18.18 -1.97
C THR A 249 20.64 -18.76 -3.29
N TRP A 250 19.43 -19.33 -3.22
CA TRP A 250 18.66 -19.85 -4.35
C TRP A 250 17.17 -19.70 -4.08
N VAL A 251 16.37 -19.64 -5.14
CA VAL A 251 14.91 -19.48 -5.06
C VAL A 251 14.21 -20.19 -6.21
N SER A 252 12.99 -20.67 -5.98
CA SER A 252 12.07 -21.06 -7.05
C SER A 252 11.09 -19.93 -7.26
N LEU A 253 11.26 -19.20 -8.36
CA LEU A 253 10.29 -18.21 -8.81
C LEU A 253 9.04 -18.91 -9.35
N SER A 254 7.87 -18.36 -9.07
CA SER A 254 6.62 -18.75 -9.73
C SER A 254 5.67 -17.59 -9.89
N TRP A 255 4.77 -17.66 -10.85
CA TRP A 255 3.73 -16.66 -11.08
C TRP A 255 2.43 -17.30 -11.58
N SER A 256 1.34 -16.54 -11.52
CA SER A 256 0.11 -16.84 -12.24
C SER A 256 0.16 -16.19 -13.62
N PRO A 257 -0.10 -16.95 -14.70
CA PRO A 257 0.01 -16.45 -16.05
C PRO A 257 -1.14 -15.51 -16.42
N GLY A 258 -0.89 -14.56 -17.32
CA GLY A 258 -1.95 -13.78 -17.97
C GLY A 258 -2.96 -14.68 -18.70
N ASP A 259 -4.22 -14.24 -18.80
CA ASP A 259 -5.34 -15.06 -19.28
C ASP A 259 -5.21 -15.50 -20.76
N TYR A 260 -4.35 -14.80 -21.52
CA TYR A 260 -4.08 -15.05 -22.93
C TYR A 260 -2.69 -15.62 -23.21
N ALA A 261 -1.92 -15.89 -22.16
CA ALA A 261 -0.54 -16.31 -22.28
C ALA A 261 -0.41 -17.77 -22.75
N VAL A 262 0.46 -17.99 -23.73
CA VAL A 262 0.90 -19.31 -24.20
C VAL A 262 2.36 -19.60 -23.80
N SER A 263 3.14 -18.56 -23.52
CA SER A 263 4.49 -18.65 -22.96
C SER A 263 4.88 -17.35 -22.25
N HIS A 264 6.05 -17.38 -21.59
CA HIS A 264 6.49 -16.32 -20.67
C HIS A 264 7.95 -15.95 -20.97
N ASP A 265 8.19 -14.69 -21.32
CA ASP A 265 9.52 -14.12 -21.46
C ASP A 265 10.01 -13.63 -20.08
N VAL A 266 11.05 -14.26 -19.54
CA VAL A 266 11.52 -14.04 -18.16
C VAL A 266 12.77 -13.16 -18.16
N TYR A 267 12.77 -12.11 -17.34
CA TYR A 267 13.90 -11.22 -17.10
C TYR A 267 14.31 -11.25 -15.63
N ILE A 268 15.61 -11.23 -15.34
CA ILE A 268 16.15 -11.13 -13.97
C ILE A 268 17.52 -10.46 -13.94
N GLY A 269 17.79 -9.69 -12.89
CA GLY A 269 19.05 -8.98 -12.68
C GLY A 269 19.12 -8.34 -11.30
N ASP A 270 20.22 -7.66 -11.00
CA ASP A 270 20.44 -6.87 -9.77
C ASP A 270 20.25 -5.36 -9.99
N SER A 271 19.81 -4.97 -11.19
CA SER A 271 19.48 -3.59 -11.59
C SER A 271 18.01 -3.50 -12.00
N LEU A 272 17.27 -2.63 -11.32
CA LEU A 272 15.84 -2.40 -11.59
C LEU A 272 15.64 -1.94 -13.02
N ASP A 273 16.42 -0.95 -13.46
CA ASP A 273 16.33 -0.36 -14.79
C ASP A 273 16.62 -1.39 -15.88
N ASP A 274 17.65 -2.23 -15.70
CA ASP A 274 18.01 -3.22 -16.70
C ASP A 274 16.99 -4.34 -16.84
N VAL A 275 16.34 -4.70 -15.73
CA VAL A 275 15.24 -5.66 -15.74
C VAL A 275 13.98 -5.04 -16.30
N ASN A 276 13.71 -3.76 -16.03
CA ASN A 276 12.59 -3.02 -16.61
C ASN A 276 12.76 -2.74 -18.12
N ASP A 277 13.99 -2.61 -18.62
CA ASP A 277 14.24 -2.35 -20.03
C ASP A 277 14.59 -3.63 -20.81
N GLY A 278 14.87 -4.73 -20.11
CA GLY A 278 15.29 -5.99 -20.72
C GLY A 278 16.68 -5.92 -21.33
N THR A 279 17.56 -5.07 -20.77
CA THR A 279 18.92 -4.78 -21.25
C THR A 279 19.97 -5.65 -20.53
N GLU A 280 21.25 -5.45 -20.85
CA GLU A 280 22.41 -6.03 -20.14
C GLU A 280 22.42 -7.55 -19.89
N GLY A 281 21.64 -8.32 -20.67
CA GLY A 281 21.56 -9.77 -20.51
C GLY A 281 20.65 -10.22 -19.38
N THR A 282 19.73 -9.37 -18.91
CA THR A 282 18.68 -9.73 -17.94
C THR A 282 17.68 -10.74 -18.52
N PHE A 283 17.53 -10.81 -19.84
CA PHE A 283 16.68 -11.80 -20.49
C PHE A 283 17.22 -13.24 -20.29
N VAL A 284 16.44 -14.05 -19.58
CA VAL A 284 16.79 -15.43 -19.25
C VAL A 284 16.33 -16.39 -20.33
N GLY A 285 15.13 -16.17 -20.88
CA GLY A 285 14.55 -17.01 -21.92
C GLY A 285 13.02 -17.02 -21.91
N ASN A 286 12.46 -17.72 -22.90
CA ASN A 286 11.02 -17.98 -23.03
C ASN A 286 10.67 -19.36 -22.45
N TYR A 287 9.66 -19.41 -21.59
CA TYR A 287 9.26 -20.63 -20.88
C TYR A 287 7.78 -20.92 -21.11
N GLY A 288 7.43 -22.20 -21.29
CA GLY A 288 6.04 -22.67 -21.31
C GLY A 288 5.53 -23.09 -19.92
N THR A 289 6.28 -22.79 -18.88
CA THR A 289 5.97 -23.10 -17.48
C THR A 289 6.02 -21.83 -16.66
N THR A 290 5.24 -21.77 -15.59
CA THR A 290 5.14 -20.60 -14.71
C THR A 290 6.04 -20.70 -13.48
N THR A 291 7.13 -21.46 -13.60
CA THR A 291 8.11 -21.67 -12.53
C THR A 291 9.53 -21.65 -13.08
N LEU A 292 10.46 -21.07 -12.31
CA LEU A 292 11.88 -21.00 -12.66
C LEU A 292 12.76 -21.07 -11.40
N ILE A 293 13.75 -21.96 -11.41
CA ILE A 293 14.76 -22.03 -10.33
C ILE A 293 15.93 -21.12 -10.67
N VAL A 294 16.34 -20.30 -9.69
CA VAL A 294 17.43 -19.34 -9.80
C VAL A 294 18.44 -19.54 -8.66
N GLY A 295 19.72 -19.37 -8.95
CA GLY A 295 20.78 -19.38 -7.93
C GLY A 295 21.34 -20.77 -7.58
N LEU A 296 20.89 -21.82 -8.26
CA LEU A 296 21.52 -23.15 -8.19
C LEU A 296 22.52 -23.33 -9.34
N SER A 297 23.65 -23.99 -9.05
CA SER A 297 24.66 -24.29 -10.05
C SER A 297 24.06 -25.15 -11.18
N GLY A 298 24.18 -24.68 -12.43
CA GLY A 298 23.55 -25.30 -13.60
C GLY A 298 22.22 -24.67 -14.03
N PHE A 299 21.72 -23.65 -13.32
CA PHE A 299 20.52 -22.87 -13.65
C PHE A 299 20.86 -21.39 -13.94
N SER A 300 19.83 -20.59 -14.23
CA SER A 300 19.92 -19.13 -14.41
C SER A 300 20.55 -18.48 -13.16
N ILE A 301 21.49 -17.55 -13.37
CA ILE A 301 22.43 -17.04 -12.34
C ILE A 301 23.28 -18.19 -11.74
N ALA A 302 24.15 -18.78 -12.57
CA ALA A 302 24.89 -20.01 -12.24
C ALA A 302 25.86 -19.90 -11.05
N ASN A 303 26.22 -18.68 -10.64
CA ASN A 303 27.11 -18.41 -9.51
C ASN A 303 26.36 -18.30 -8.16
N GLY A 304 25.04 -18.47 -8.15
CA GLY A 304 24.22 -18.29 -6.95
C GLY A 304 23.79 -16.84 -6.73
N LEU A 305 22.78 -16.66 -5.87
CA LEU A 305 22.34 -15.34 -5.42
C LEU A 305 23.30 -14.85 -4.32
N ILE A 306 23.67 -13.58 -4.36
CA ILE A 306 24.67 -12.98 -3.47
C ILE A 306 23.97 -12.43 -2.21
N PRO A 307 24.43 -12.79 -0.99
CA PRO A 307 23.94 -12.17 0.25
C PRO A 307 24.08 -10.65 0.25
N GLY A 308 23.00 -9.95 0.65
CA GLY A 308 22.94 -8.48 0.65
C GLY A 308 22.56 -7.86 -0.69
N THR A 309 22.31 -8.67 -1.73
CA THR A 309 21.89 -8.18 -3.05
C THR A 309 20.37 -8.28 -3.20
N THR A 310 19.78 -7.21 -3.75
CA THR A 310 18.40 -7.20 -4.25
C THR A 310 18.40 -7.61 -5.72
N TYR A 311 17.50 -8.52 -6.06
CA TYR A 311 17.27 -8.97 -7.42
C TYR A 311 15.88 -8.53 -7.87
N TYR A 312 15.80 -8.06 -9.10
CA TYR A 312 14.59 -7.67 -9.78
C TYR A 312 14.26 -8.70 -10.86
N TRP A 313 12.99 -8.97 -11.09
CA TRP A 313 12.55 -9.87 -12.13
C TRP A 313 11.21 -9.42 -12.72
N ARG A 314 10.99 -9.76 -13.99
CA ARG A 314 9.82 -9.37 -14.77
C ARG A 314 9.39 -10.51 -15.66
N ILE A 315 8.08 -10.66 -15.85
CA ILE A 315 7.50 -11.63 -16.77
C ILE A 315 6.72 -10.89 -17.84
N ASP A 316 7.14 -11.03 -19.09
CA ASP A 316 6.36 -10.57 -20.24
C ASP A 316 5.53 -11.73 -20.79
N GLU A 317 4.22 -11.52 -20.87
CA GLU A 317 3.29 -12.55 -21.27
C GLU A 317 3.16 -12.62 -22.80
N VAL A 318 3.38 -13.81 -23.35
CA VAL A 318 3.43 -14.04 -24.80
C VAL A 318 2.16 -14.75 -25.25
N SER A 319 1.56 -14.30 -26.34
CA SER A 319 0.38 -14.87 -26.98
C SER A 319 0.61 -14.95 -28.49
N ASP A 320 0.16 -16.04 -29.11
CA ASP A 320 0.25 -16.21 -30.57
C ASP A 320 -0.88 -15.47 -31.33
N ASP A 321 -1.92 -15.03 -30.61
CA ASP A 321 -3.17 -14.54 -31.19
C ASP A 321 -3.38 -13.01 -31.04
N ASP A 322 -2.53 -12.31 -30.28
CA ASP A 322 -2.66 -10.86 -30.05
C ASP A 322 -1.46 -10.07 -30.61
N PRO A 323 -1.69 -9.08 -31.51
CA PRO A 323 -0.62 -8.27 -32.08
C PRO A 323 0.10 -7.34 -31.09
N ASN A 324 -0.45 -7.14 -29.88
CA ASN A 324 0.17 -6.36 -28.82
C ASN A 324 1.03 -7.21 -27.88
N SER A 325 1.12 -8.52 -28.13
CA SER A 325 2.02 -9.43 -27.43
C SER A 325 3.47 -9.31 -27.97
N PRO A 326 4.52 -9.42 -27.13
CA PRO A 326 4.49 -9.69 -25.69
C PRO A 326 3.99 -8.49 -24.87
N TRP A 327 3.16 -8.76 -23.86
CA TRP A 327 2.71 -7.73 -22.92
C TRP A 327 3.72 -7.60 -21.79
N LYS A 328 4.34 -6.42 -21.68
CA LYS A 328 5.33 -6.11 -20.64
C LYS A 328 4.69 -6.19 -19.26
N GLY A 329 5.21 -7.06 -18.39
CA GLY A 329 4.72 -7.22 -17.03
C GLY A 329 5.29 -6.22 -16.02
N ASP A 330 4.76 -6.27 -14.81
CA ASP A 330 5.27 -5.52 -13.67
C ASP A 330 6.65 -6.08 -13.23
N VAL A 331 7.50 -5.22 -12.68
CA VAL A 331 8.79 -5.63 -12.13
C VAL A 331 8.62 -5.92 -10.64
N TRP A 332 8.98 -7.13 -10.23
CA TRP A 332 8.99 -7.58 -8.84
C TRP A 332 10.42 -7.72 -8.34
N SER A 333 10.59 -7.75 -7.03
CA SER A 333 11.88 -7.79 -6.36
C SER A 333 11.93 -8.79 -5.21
N PHE A 334 13.13 -9.26 -4.88
CA PHE A 334 13.41 -9.95 -3.61
C PHE A 334 14.87 -9.67 -3.23
N SER A 335 15.18 -9.75 -1.95
CA SER A 335 16.54 -9.52 -1.42
C SER A 335 17.07 -10.77 -0.73
N ILE A 336 18.39 -10.97 -0.76
CA ILE A 336 19.03 -12.01 0.05
C ILE A 336 19.55 -11.39 1.34
N ALA A 337 19.27 -12.02 2.47
CA ALA A 337 19.76 -11.57 3.78
C ALA A 337 21.27 -11.25 3.73
N PRO A 338 21.71 -10.09 4.24
CA PRO A 338 23.11 -9.69 4.22
C PRO A 338 23.93 -10.57 5.17
N ARG A 339 25.25 -10.59 4.98
CA ARG A 339 26.18 -11.29 5.89
C ARG A 339 26.40 -10.53 7.20
N THR A 340 26.07 -9.24 7.23
CA THR A 340 26.11 -8.38 8.41
C THR A 340 24.80 -8.47 9.20
N ALA A 341 24.83 -8.04 10.45
CA ALA A 341 23.63 -7.89 11.25
C ALA A 341 22.68 -6.86 10.62
N TYR A 342 21.37 -7.07 10.74
CA TYR A 342 20.35 -6.20 10.16
C TYR A 342 19.11 -6.15 11.06
N ASN A 343 18.17 -5.25 10.74
CA ASN A 343 16.95 -5.00 11.53
C ASN A 343 17.25 -4.77 13.02
N PRO A 344 18.03 -3.73 13.35
CA PRO A 344 18.35 -3.40 14.72
C PRO A 344 17.11 -2.93 15.49
N ASN A 345 17.07 -3.26 16.78
CA ASN A 345 16.18 -2.68 17.76
C ASN A 345 17.02 -2.30 18.99
N PRO A 346 17.12 -1.01 19.36
CA PRO A 346 16.49 0.14 18.73
C PRO A 346 16.89 0.31 17.26
N ALA A 347 15.95 0.80 16.45
CA ALA A 347 16.22 1.11 15.05
C ALA A 347 17.30 2.19 14.93
N ASP A 348 17.98 2.25 13.78
CA ASP A 348 18.91 3.34 13.50
C ASP A 348 18.16 4.69 13.49
N GLY A 349 18.73 5.68 14.16
CA GLY A 349 18.11 6.98 14.41
C GLY A 349 16.97 6.97 15.43
N ALA A 350 16.73 5.86 16.15
CA ALA A 350 15.66 5.81 17.16
C ALA A 350 15.86 6.86 18.26
N GLU A 351 14.78 7.51 18.66
CA GLU A 351 14.82 8.58 19.65
C GLU A 351 14.20 8.16 20.97
N PHE A 352 14.75 8.67 22.08
CA PHE A 352 14.22 8.51 23.43
C PHE A 352 14.02 7.06 23.88
N VAL A 353 14.94 6.17 23.48
CA VAL A 353 14.95 4.75 23.83
C VAL A 353 14.95 4.57 25.35
N ASP A 354 14.18 3.60 25.88
CA ASP A 354 14.16 3.28 27.31
C ASP A 354 15.60 3.04 27.83
N PRO A 355 16.02 3.67 28.94
CA PRO A 355 17.34 3.45 29.52
C PRO A 355 17.66 1.99 29.88
N ASN A 356 16.67 1.11 29.98
CA ASN A 356 16.84 -0.32 30.24
C ASN A 356 16.50 -1.18 29.01
N ALA A 357 16.51 -0.59 27.82
CA ALA A 357 16.26 -1.31 26.58
C ALA A 357 17.35 -2.36 26.33
N THR A 358 16.93 -3.58 26.03
CA THR A 358 17.80 -4.61 25.49
C THR A 358 17.97 -4.38 23.98
N LEU A 359 19.21 -4.37 23.51
CA LEU A 359 19.50 -4.27 22.08
C LEU A 359 19.31 -5.64 21.43
N THR A 360 18.58 -5.72 20.33
CA THR A 360 18.36 -6.95 19.56
C THR A 360 18.52 -6.69 18.08
N TRP A 361 18.88 -7.70 17.31
CA TRP A 361 19.04 -7.60 15.85
C TRP A 361 18.69 -8.94 15.20
N THR A 362 18.65 -8.96 13.87
CA THR A 362 18.66 -10.21 13.12
C THR A 362 20.08 -10.52 12.70
N GLY A 363 20.55 -11.74 13.02
CA GLY A 363 21.88 -12.21 12.64
C GLY A 363 22.01 -12.32 11.12
N GLY A 364 23.20 -12.01 10.61
CA GLY A 364 23.49 -12.11 9.19
C GLY A 364 23.41 -13.52 8.63
N TYR A 365 23.37 -13.65 7.32
CA TYR A 365 23.37 -14.94 6.62
C TYR A 365 24.52 -15.84 7.11
N GLY A 366 24.15 -16.98 7.70
CA GLY A 366 25.10 -17.98 8.21
C GLY A 366 25.79 -17.60 9.52
N SER A 367 25.40 -16.50 10.19
CA SER A 367 25.97 -16.09 11.46
C SER A 367 25.84 -17.16 12.53
N GLN A 368 26.91 -17.40 13.27
CA GLN A 368 26.97 -18.32 14.42
C GLN A 368 27.20 -17.59 15.73
N LEU A 369 27.96 -16.50 15.70
CA LEU A 369 28.32 -15.70 16.87
C LEU A 369 28.29 -14.22 16.51
N HIS A 370 27.97 -13.40 17.50
CA HIS A 370 27.84 -11.96 17.34
C HIS A 370 28.80 -11.23 18.28
N THR A 371 29.38 -10.13 17.86
CA THR A 371 30.20 -9.28 18.74
C THR A 371 29.64 -7.86 18.73
N VAL A 372 29.16 -7.40 19.88
CA VAL A 372 28.52 -6.09 20.02
C VAL A 372 29.51 -5.05 20.53
N TYR A 373 29.47 -3.88 19.92
CA TYR A 373 30.21 -2.69 20.34
C TYR A 373 29.20 -1.58 20.58
N LEU A 374 29.29 -0.89 21.72
CA LEU A 374 28.41 0.20 22.11
C LEU A 374 29.27 1.33 22.69
N GLY A 375 28.98 2.57 22.34
CA GLY A 375 29.66 3.75 22.89
C GLY A 375 29.07 5.07 22.44
N GLU A 376 29.58 6.17 22.99
CA GLU A 376 29.10 7.54 22.68
C GLU A 376 29.81 8.18 21.46
N SER A 377 30.71 7.42 20.82
CA SER A 377 31.56 7.91 19.73
C SER A 377 31.48 6.95 18.55
N HIS A 378 31.00 7.47 17.41
CA HIS A 378 30.92 6.74 16.15
C HIS A 378 32.27 6.12 15.77
N ASP A 379 33.36 6.87 15.88
CA ASP A 379 34.69 6.42 15.46
C ASP A 379 35.26 5.37 16.40
N ASP A 380 35.01 5.50 17.70
CA ASP A 380 35.45 4.49 18.67
C ASP A 380 34.71 3.18 18.44
N VAL A 381 33.39 3.25 18.22
CA VAL A 381 32.59 2.07 17.85
C VAL A 381 33.07 1.49 16.53
N SER A 382 33.32 2.31 15.50
CA SER A 382 33.84 1.87 14.20
C SER A 382 35.21 1.17 14.29
N ASN A 383 36.09 1.63 15.16
CA ASN A 383 37.45 1.08 15.30
C ASN A 383 37.56 0.00 16.38
N ALA A 384 36.50 -0.23 17.17
CA ALA A 384 36.51 -1.23 18.22
C ALA A 384 36.70 -2.65 17.66
N GLY A 385 37.41 -3.48 18.44
CA GLY A 385 37.68 -4.88 18.14
C GLY A 385 37.92 -5.69 19.40
N GLY A 386 37.80 -7.02 19.30
CA GLY A 386 38.11 -7.94 20.40
C GLY A 386 37.03 -8.05 21.49
N GLY A 387 35.77 -7.78 21.16
CA GLY A 387 34.63 -7.99 22.06
C GLY A 387 34.36 -9.48 22.36
N MET A 388 33.53 -9.74 23.37
CA MET A 388 33.15 -11.10 23.75
C MET A 388 32.05 -11.63 22.80
N PRO A 389 32.23 -12.81 22.17
CA PRO A 389 31.21 -13.38 21.30
C PRO A 389 29.95 -13.78 22.08
N LEU A 390 28.79 -13.44 21.52
CA LEU A 390 27.46 -13.80 21.98
C LEU A 390 26.86 -14.86 21.07
N VAL A 391 26.05 -15.75 21.65
CA VAL A 391 25.32 -16.80 20.91
C VAL A 391 23.93 -16.36 20.52
N SER A 392 23.33 -15.46 21.30
CA SER A 392 22.01 -14.91 21.04
C SER A 392 22.14 -13.54 20.37
N PRO A 393 21.23 -13.18 19.44
CA PRO A 393 21.22 -11.87 18.80
C PRO A 393 20.59 -10.80 19.70
N SER A 394 21.10 -10.70 20.93
CA SER A 394 20.60 -9.84 21.99
C SER A 394 21.73 -9.43 22.93
N TYR A 395 21.71 -8.17 23.36
CA TYR A 395 22.70 -7.57 24.24
C TYR A 395 22.02 -6.64 25.26
N ASP A 396 22.28 -6.89 26.54
CA ASP A 396 21.85 -6.02 27.64
C ASP A 396 23.02 -5.08 28.00
N PRO A 397 22.89 -3.76 27.75
CA PRO A 397 23.94 -2.79 28.04
C PRO A 397 23.97 -2.34 29.51
N ASP A 398 23.18 -2.94 30.41
CA ASP A 398 22.78 -2.38 31.70
C ASP A 398 22.03 -1.04 31.53
N THR A 399 21.77 -0.34 32.64
CA THR A 399 21.06 0.96 32.60
C THR A 399 21.91 2.03 31.90
N LEU A 400 21.40 2.54 30.79
CA LEU A 400 21.99 3.61 30.00
C LEU A 400 21.82 4.98 30.67
N GLU A 401 22.80 5.87 30.48
CA GLU A 401 22.69 7.26 30.91
C GLU A 401 21.66 8.03 30.03
N ARG A 402 20.97 8.99 30.65
CA ARG A 402 20.00 9.87 29.96
C ARG A 402 20.71 10.96 29.16
N GLU A 403 19.99 11.54 28.20
CA GLU A 403 20.48 12.62 27.33
C GLU A 403 21.76 12.28 26.54
N LYS A 404 21.92 11.01 26.15
CA LYS A 404 23.05 10.52 25.37
C LYS A 404 22.64 10.21 23.94
N VAL A 405 23.63 10.29 23.04
CA VAL A 405 23.60 9.71 21.70
C VAL A 405 24.56 8.53 21.72
N LEU A 406 24.04 7.34 21.47
CA LEU A 406 24.80 6.10 21.53
C LEU A 406 24.88 5.49 20.14
N TYR A 407 26.07 5.02 19.79
CA TYR A 407 26.39 4.29 18.58
C TYR A 407 26.64 2.84 18.94
N TRP A 408 26.15 1.93 18.11
CA TRP A 408 26.40 0.51 18.29
C TRP A 408 26.55 -0.21 16.96
N ARG A 409 27.31 -1.30 17.00
CA ARG A 409 27.62 -2.14 15.83
C ARG A 409 27.63 -3.59 16.27
N VAL A 410 27.18 -4.48 15.39
CA VAL A 410 27.29 -5.92 15.59
C VAL A 410 28.12 -6.55 14.48
N ASP A 411 29.24 -7.15 14.85
CA ASP A 411 30.05 -7.94 13.94
C ASP A 411 29.59 -9.41 13.96
N GLU A 412 29.37 -9.97 12.78
CA GLU A 412 28.80 -11.31 12.58
C GLU A 412 29.89 -12.32 12.19
N PHE A 413 30.03 -13.41 12.95
CA PHE A 413 30.96 -14.48 12.64
C PHE A 413 30.23 -15.69 12.09
N ASP A 414 30.53 -16.10 10.85
CA ASP A 414 29.81 -17.17 10.13
C ASP A 414 30.43 -18.58 10.32
N GLY A 415 31.49 -18.68 11.13
CA GLY A 415 32.27 -19.91 11.32
C GLY A 415 33.58 -19.94 10.52
N ILE A 416 33.77 -19.02 9.58
CA ILE A 416 34.98 -18.89 8.75
C ILE A 416 35.59 -17.51 8.97
N GLU A 417 34.81 -16.45 8.82
CA GLU A 417 35.28 -15.07 8.93
C GLU A 417 34.28 -14.18 9.69
N THR A 418 34.75 -12.99 10.06
CA THR A 418 33.95 -11.98 10.76
C THR A 418 33.59 -10.87 9.78
N HIS A 419 32.30 -10.63 9.63
CA HIS A 419 31.71 -9.56 8.82
C HIS A 419 31.46 -8.37 9.73
N LYS A 420 32.16 -7.25 9.48
CA LYS A 420 31.99 -6.02 10.23
C LYS A 420 30.61 -5.42 9.90
N GLY A 421 29.78 -5.20 10.92
CA GLY A 421 28.42 -4.69 10.74
C GLY A 421 28.35 -3.20 10.43
N ASP A 422 27.14 -2.75 10.09
CA ASP A 422 26.81 -1.33 10.01
C ASP A 422 26.71 -0.71 11.41
N ILE A 423 26.96 0.59 11.50
CA ILE A 423 26.87 1.34 12.75
C ILE A 423 25.50 1.99 12.81
N TRP A 424 24.75 1.66 13.86
CA TRP A 424 23.46 2.26 14.16
C TRP A 424 23.59 3.22 15.33
N ALA A 425 22.72 4.21 15.41
CA ALA A 425 22.69 5.19 16.46
C ALA A 425 21.29 5.35 17.06
N PHE A 426 21.21 5.71 18.33
CA PHE A 426 19.94 6.07 18.98
C PHE A 426 20.17 7.09 20.10
N THR A 427 19.11 7.75 20.55
CA THR A 427 19.17 8.64 21.72
C THR A 427 18.45 8.09 22.94
N THR A 428 18.91 8.46 24.13
CA THR A 428 18.22 8.17 25.40
C THR A 428 17.33 9.35 25.81
N PRO A 429 16.38 9.18 26.76
CA PRO A 429 15.33 10.16 26.98
C PRO A 429 15.89 11.49 27.50
N GLY A 430 15.35 12.59 26.97
CA GLY A 430 15.79 13.96 27.27
C GLY A 430 16.93 14.47 26.38
N ALA A 431 17.43 13.67 25.43
CA ALA A 431 18.36 14.15 24.40
C ALA A 431 17.64 15.07 23.39
N VAL A 432 18.40 15.70 22.49
CA VAL A 432 17.83 16.40 21.33
C VAL A 432 17.10 15.40 20.43
N GLY A 433 15.92 15.77 19.95
CA GLY A 433 15.05 14.90 19.15
C GLY A 433 13.88 15.63 18.49
N ASN A 434 12.91 14.87 17.99
CA ASN A 434 11.71 15.32 17.28
C ASN A 434 12.02 16.35 16.17
N PRO A 435 12.87 16.03 15.18
CA PRO A 435 13.11 16.92 14.06
C PRO A 435 11.82 17.13 13.24
N ALA A 436 11.60 18.35 12.78
CA ALA A 436 10.63 18.69 11.76
C ALA A 436 11.33 19.48 10.64
N PRO A 437 11.29 19.02 9.38
CA PRO A 437 10.74 17.76 8.91
C PRO A 437 11.35 16.54 9.61
N ALA A 438 10.58 15.44 9.68
CA ALA A 438 11.04 14.21 10.31
C ALA A 438 12.33 13.70 9.64
N ASN A 439 13.15 12.96 10.38
CA ASN A 439 14.36 12.38 9.81
C ASN A 439 14.01 11.45 8.63
N GLY A 440 14.62 11.69 7.47
CA GLY A 440 14.36 10.95 6.25
C GLY A 440 13.10 11.38 5.51
N ALA A 441 12.50 12.53 5.86
CA ALA A 441 11.36 13.06 5.15
C ALA A 441 11.68 13.30 3.67
N VAL A 442 10.82 12.81 2.79
CA VAL A 442 10.85 13.07 1.35
C VAL A 442 9.77 14.09 0.98
N ASP A 443 9.80 14.60 -0.25
CA ASP A 443 8.83 15.55 -0.79
C ASP A 443 8.69 16.83 0.04
N VAL A 444 9.77 17.22 0.71
CA VAL A 444 9.78 18.39 1.56
C VAL A 444 9.71 19.66 0.69
N PRO A 445 8.80 20.61 1.00
CA PRO A 445 8.75 21.88 0.27
C PRO A 445 10.09 22.61 0.28
N MET A 446 10.46 23.22 -0.85
CA MET A 446 11.73 23.99 -0.96
C MET A 446 11.84 25.17 0.01
N LEU A 447 10.75 25.59 0.65
CA LEU A 447 10.71 26.67 1.65
C LEU A 447 10.47 26.14 3.09
N ALA A 448 10.79 24.87 3.34
CA ALA A 448 10.60 24.26 4.66
C ALA A 448 11.47 24.91 5.73
N THR A 449 10.86 25.14 6.89
CA THR A 449 11.56 25.55 8.13
C THR A 449 11.91 24.33 8.95
N LEU A 450 13.13 24.29 9.48
CA LEU A 450 13.59 23.23 10.38
C LEU A 450 13.24 23.57 11.83
N SER A 451 12.82 22.59 12.63
CA SER A 451 12.63 22.73 14.08
C SER A 451 12.90 21.42 14.83
N TRP A 452 13.18 21.51 16.14
CA TRP A 452 13.54 20.35 16.96
C TRP A 452 13.13 20.53 18.42
N THR A 453 13.18 19.46 19.20
CA THR A 453 13.10 19.50 20.67
C THR A 453 14.51 19.61 21.27
N PRO A 454 14.78 20.59 22.15
CA PRO A 454 16.10 20.72 22.79
C PRO A 454 16.29 19.63 23.85
N ALA A 455 17.54 19.34 24.21
CA ALA A 455 17.82 18.47 25.34
C ALA A 455 17.37 19.09 26.68
N ASP A 456 16.92 18.26 27.61
CA ASP A 456 16.26 18.66 28.87
C ASP A 456 17.14 19.56 29.75
N THR A 457 18.45 19.28 29.82
CA THR A 457 19.38 19.99 30.72
C THR A 457 20.50 20.74 30.01
N ALA A 458 20.49 20.79 28.67
CA ALA A 458 21.46 21.56 27.91
C ALA A 458 21.26 23.08 28.07
N ALA A 459 22.34 23.85 28.03
CA ALA A 459 22.29 25.31 28.13
C ALA A 459 21.92 25.98 26.80
N SER A 460 22.23 25.32 25.67
CA SER A 460 21.97 25.78 24.30
C SER A 460 22.18 24.62 23.32
N SER A 461 21.95 24.86 22.03
CA SER A 461 22.26 23.91 20.97
C SER A 461 23.11 24.53 19.87
N ASP A 462 24.00 23.77 19.27
CA ASP A 462 24.76 24.18 18.08
C ASP A 462 24.16 23.51 16.83
N LEU A 463 23.78 24.31 15.83
CA LEU A 463 23.10 23.84 14.62
C LEU A 463 24.07 23.73 13.43
N TYR A 464 23.95 22.63 12.69
CA TYR A 464 24.71 22.34 11.47
C TYR A 464 23.76 21.95 10.32
N PHE A 465 24.01 22.43 9.11
CA PHE A 465 23.17 22.17 7.93
C PHE A 465 24.00 22.19 6.64
N GLY A 466 23.74 21.26 5.72
CA GLY A 466 24.44 21.16 4.43
C GLY A 466 23.89 20.07 3.51
N ALA A 467 24.40 19.98 2.29
CA ALA A 467 23.98 18.97 1.30
C ALA A 467 24.86 17.70 1.30
N ASP A 468 25.96 17.69 2.07
CA ASP A 468 26.90 16.57 2.18
C ASP A 468 26.79 15.94 3.58
N ALA A 469 26.40 14.67 3.62
CA ALA A 469 26.15 13.94 4.85
C ALA A 469 27.39 13.85 5.76
N ASP A 470 28.55 13.53 5.18
CA ASP A 470 29.80 13.36 5.90
C ASP A 470 30.32 14.71 6.39
N ALA A 471 30.20 15.76 5.56
CA ALA A 471 30.58 17.12 5.96
C ALA A 471 29.77 17.59 7.17
N VAL A 472 28.45 17.36 7.18
CA VAL A 472 27.59 17.72 8.32
C VAL A 472 27.88 16.83 9.53
N LYS A 473 28.05 15.51 9.35
CA LYS A 473 28.38 14.54 10.41
C LYS A 473 29.71 14.84 11.11
N ASP A 474 30.69 15.34 10.38
CA ASP A 474 32.02 15.67 10.90
C ASP A 474 32.19 17.14 11.26
N ALA A 475 31.17 17.96 10.97
CA ALA A 475 31.23 19.40 11.19
C ALA A 475 31.57 19.79 12.64
N THR A 476 32.37 20.85 12.76
CA THR A 476 32.73 21.53 14.01
C THR A 476 32.32 23.00 13.90
N LYS A 477 32.46 23.79 14.96
CA LYS A 477 32.18 25.25 14.93
C LYS A 477 33.03 26.04 13.92
N ALA A 478 34.08 25.44 13.37
CA ALA A 478 34.91 26.03 12.32
C ALA A 478 34.47 25.65 10.90
N SER A 479 33.55 24.69 10.77
CA SER A 479 33.08 24.17 9.49
C SER A 479 32.06 25.12 8.84
N PRO A 480 31.98 25.17 7.50
CA PRO A 480 31.00 26.00 6.80
C PRO A 480 29.55 25.56 7.06
N GLU A 481 29.33 24.31 7.43
CA GLU A 481 28.02 23.76 7.81
C GLU A 481 27.52 24.32 9.14
N TYR A 482 28.38 24.94 9.97
CA TYR A 482 27.98 25.51 11.25
C TYR A 482 27.14 26.78 11.06
N ILE A 483 25.86 26.69 11.41
CA ILE A 483 24.90 27.78 11.29
C ILE A 483 24.98 28.71 12.51
N GLY A 484 25.27 28.17 13.69
CA GLY A 484 25.45 28.94 14.92
C GLY A 484 24.81 28.32 16.15
N ASN A 485 25.05 28.96 17.28
CA ASN A 485 24.46 28.59 18.57
C ASN A 485 23.00 29.10 18.68
N ARG A 486 22.15 28.28 19.31
CA ARG A 486 20.72 28.50 19.53
C ARG A 486 20.44 28.44 21.02
N ALA A 487 19.98 29.56 21.58
CA ALA A 487 19.50 29.60 22.95
C ALA A 487 18.18 28.83 23.10
N LEU A 488 17.88 28.35 24.30
CA LEU A 488 16.59 27.72 24.59
C LEU A 488 15.42 28.66 24.23
N GLY A 489 14.41 28.12 23.54
CA GLY A 489 13.27 28.84 22.98
C GLY A 489 13.47 29.34 21.54
N LEU A 490 14.58 29.00 20.89
CA LEU A 490 14.89 29.32 19.48
C LEU A 490 15.16 28.05 18.65
N GLU A 491 14.42 26.97 18.91
CA GLU A 491 14.56 25.67 18.24
C GLU A 491 13.91 25.64 16.85
N SER A 492 14.23 26.64 16.04
CA SER A 492 13.77 26.77 14.67
C SER A 492 14.81 27.47 13.80
N TYR A 493 14.90 27.06 12.54
CA TYR A 493 15.80 27.63 11.54
C TYR A 493 15.17 27.59 10.16
N ASP A 494 15.09 28.75 9.52
CA ASP A 494 14.73 28.89 8.10
C ASP A 494 16.02 28.88 7.25
N PRO A 495 16.27 27.82 6.46
CA PRO A 495 17.43 27.73 5.57
C PRO A 495 17.28 28.58 4.30
N GLY A 496 16.10 29.16 4.04
CA GLY A 496 15.75 29.79 2.77
C GLY A 496 15.32 28.78 1.70
N LYS A 497 15.29 29.22 0.42
CA LYS A 497 14.94 28.34 -0.72
C LYS A 497 16.01 27.25 -0.88
N LEU A 498 15.62 26.01 -0.61
CA LEU A 498 16.40 24.81 -0.85
C LEU A 498 16.41 24.46 -2.34
N ALA A 499 17.44 23.72 -2.78
CA ALA A 499 17.53 23.23 -4.15
C ALA A 499 16.48 22.15 -4.41
N PHE A 500 16.01 22.09 -5.66
CA PHE A 500 15.05 21.11 -6.16
C PHE A 500 15.65 19.70 -6.18
N ASP A 501 14.85 18.67 -5.84
CA ASP A 501 15.26 17.25 -5.88
C ASP A 501 16.65 17.04 -5.25
N THR A 502 16.83 17.54 -4.03
CA THR A 502 18.11 17.57 -3.33
C THR A 502 17.95 17.13 -1.89
N THR A 503 18.78 16.17 -1.48
CA THR A 503 18.88 15.75 -0.08
C THR A 503 19.78 16.70 0.70
N TYR A 504 19.28 17.15 1.84
CA TYR A 504 20.00 17.93 2.83
C TYR A 504 20.13 17.15 4.13
N TYR A 505 21.21 17.44 4.86
CA TYR A 505 21.56 16.84 6.12
C TYR A 505 21.75 17.91 7.18
N TRP A 506 21.37 17.60 8.40
CA TRP A 506 21.46 18.53 9.51
C TRP A 506 21.62 17.81 10.83
N ARG A 507 22.21 18.52 11.78
CA ARG A 507 22.56 17.98 13.10
C ARG A 507 22.43 19.08 14.13
N VAL A 508 21.99 18.70 15.32
CA VAL A 508 21.87 19.60 16.46
C VAL A 508 22.64 19.04 17.65
N ASP A 509 23.69 19.73 18.06
CA ASP A 509 24.54 19.32 19.18
C ASP A 509 24.06 19.98 20.48
N ALA A 510 23.90 19.19 21.54
CA ALA A 510 23.51 19.69 22.86
C ALA A 510 24.72 20.24 23.62
N VAL A 511 24.66 21.50 24.05
CA VAL A 511 25.78 22.19 24.70
C VAL A 511 25.53 22.29 26.20
N TYR A 512 26.31 21.52 26.97
CA TYR A 512 26.32 21.55 28.43
C TYR A 512 27.49 22.39 28.96
N PRO A 513 27.50 22.77 30.25
CA PRO A 513 28.62 23.50 30.83
C PRO A 513 29.96 22.76 30.80
N ALA A 514 29.93 21.42 30.82
CA ALA A 514 31.12 20.58 30.88
C ALA A 514 31.52 19.97 29.53
N GLU A 515 30.57 19.80 28.61
CA GLU A 515 30.78 19.08 27.36
C GLU A 515 29.76 19.48 26.28
N THR A 516 29.96 18.99 25.07
CA THR A 516 28.99 19.09 23.97
C THR A 516 28.72 17.69 23.44
N VAL A 517 27.45 17.29 23.49
CA VAL A 517 27.01 15.98 22.98
C VAL A 517 26.61 16.17 21.53
N LYS A 518 27.31 15.46 20.63
CA LYS A 518 27.03 15.50 19.19
C LYS A 518 25.69 14.81 18.91
N GLY A 519 24.79 15.48 18.19
CA GLY A 519 23.45 14.97 17.87
C GLY A 519 23.45 13.87 16.80
N LEU A 520 22.28 13.25 16.58
CA LEU A 520 22.02 12.39 15.44
C LEU A 520 22.07 13.19 14.13
N LEU A 521 22.51 12.55 13.04
CA LEU A 521 22.44 13.12 11.70
C LEU A 521 21.03 12.89 11.16
N TRP A 522 20.31 13.98 10.90
CA TRP A 522 19.01 13.95 10.27
C TRP A 522 19.10 14.33 8.80
N SER A 523 18.16 13.84 8.00
CA SER A 523 18.07 14.17 6.57
C SER A 523 16.66 14.58 6.16
N LEU A 524 16.58 15.32 5.06
CA LEU A 524 15.36 15.60 4.31
C LEU A 524 15.68 15.62 2.82
N ALA A 525 14.75 15.23 1.97
CA ALA A 525 14.82 15.40 0.52
C ALA A 525 13.73 16.38 0.08
N THR A 526 14.13 17.40 -0.68
CA THR A 526 13.17 18.30 -1.31
C THR A 526 12.44 17.59 -2.44
N ALA A 527 11.18 17.97 -2.65
CA ALA A 527 10.35 17.40 -3.72
C ALA A 527 11.02 17.51 -5.11
N ASP A 528 10.79 16.50 -5.94
CA ASP A 528 11.10 16.47 -7.37
C ASP A 528 9.99 17.12 -8.22
N PHE A 529 9.10 17.87 -7.56
CA PHE A 529 8.04 18.65 -8.14
C PHE A 529 7.88 19.99 -7.43
N ILE A 530 7.27 20.95 -8.11
CA ILE A 530 6.83 22.21 -7.51
C ILE A 530 5.34 22.10 -7.23
N ALA A 531 4.96 21.98 -5.96
CA ALA A 531 3.55 21.93 -5.56
C ALA A 531 2.81 23.20 -6.02
N VAL A 532 1.75 23.01 -6.78
CA VAL A 532 0.80 24.07 -7.16
C VAL A 532 -0.31 24.15 -6.12
N ASP A 533 -0.89 23.01 -5.75
CA ASP A 533 -1.81 22.85 -4.62
C ASP A 533 -1.83 21.36 -4.23
N ASP A 534 -1.51 21.06 -2.97
CA ASP A 534 -1.56 19.72 -2.36
C ASP A 534 -2.83 19.54 -1.50
N PHE A 535 -3.70 20.54 -1.45
CA PHE A 535 -4.95 20.57 -0.67
C PHE A 535 -4.79 20.47 0.86
N GLU A 536 -3.57 20.28 1.37
CA GLU A 536 -3.31 20.08 2.80
C GLU A 536 -3.48 21.35 3.65
N SER A 537 -3.41 22.52 3.02
CA SER A 537 -3.52 23.80 3.73
C SER A 537 -4.95 24.17 4.13
N TYR A 538 -5.97 23.52 3.55
CA TYR A 538 -7.37 23.88 3.77
C TYR A 538 -7.89 23.33 5.10
N ASN A 539 -8.82 24.05 5.74
CA ASN A 539 -9.35 23.70 7.05
C ASN A 539 -10.86 23.91 7.19
N GLY A 540 -11.45 23.28 8.21
CA GLY A 540 -12.87 23.37 8.56
C GLY A 540 -13.24 24.59 9.40
N ILE A 541 -12.44 25.66 9.41
CA ILE A 541 -12.67 26.85 10.25
C ILE A 541 -13.44 27.89 9.43
N ASP A 542 -14.55 28.38 9.97
CA ASP A 542 -15.36 29.42 9.32
C ASP A 542 -14.89 30.85 9.63
N PRO A 543 -15.04 31.79 8.68
CA PRO A 543 -14.94 33.22 8.98
C PRO A 543 -15.97 33.64 10.05
N PRO A 544 -15.67 34.68 10.86
CA PRO A 544 -14.59 35.65 10.69
C PRO A 544 -13.27 35.26 11.37
N ASP A 545 -13.05 33.99 11.73
CA ASP A 545 -11.77 33.58 12.29
C ASP A 545 -10.62 33.85 11.29
N SER A 546 -9.54 34.47 11.76
CA SER A 546 -8.39 34.81 10.93
C SER A 546 -7.60 33.60 10.45
N ALA A 547 -7.78 32.43 11.07
CA ALA A 547 -7.19 31.16 10.65
C ALA A 547 -8.03 30.41 9.62
N SER A 548 -9.21 30.93 9.24
CA SER A 548 -10.08 30.32 8.23
C SER A 548 -9.37 30.21 6.87
N ASN A 549 -9.32 28.99 6.33
CA ASN A 549 -8.80 28.71 4.99
C ASN A 549 -9.65 27.62 4.33
N ARG A 550 -10.86 27.95 3.87
CA ARG A 550 -11.80 26.97 3.30
C ARG A 550 -11.49 26.73 1.83
N ILE A 551 -11.63 25.50 1.37
CA ILE A 551 -11.24 25.11 0.00
C ILE A 551 -11.95 25.92 -1.10
N PHE A 552 -13.24 26.20 -0.95
CA PHE A 552 -14.02 27.01 -1.90
C PHE A 552 -13.78 28.53 -1.78
N ASP A 553 -13.02 29.01 -0.79
CA ASP A 553 -12.50 30.38 -0.79
C ASP A 553 -11.21 30.50 -1.65
N GLY A 554 -10.49 29.38 -1.84
CA GLY A 554 -9.32 29.28 -2.72
C GLY A 554 -9.69 28.91 -4.17
N TRP A 555 -10.40 27.79 -4.33
CA TRP A 555 -10.92 27.31 -5.61
C TRP A 555 -12.31 27.89 -5.87
N ILE A 556 -12.37 28.96 -6.66
CA ILE A 556 -13.61 29.63 -6.99
C ILE A 556 -14.39 28.80 -8.00
N ASP A 557 -15.56 28.31 -7.59
CA ASP A 557 -16.43 27.40 -8.32
C ASP A 557 -17.68 28.09 -8.91
N GLY A 558 -18.73 27.32 -9.19
CA GLY A 558 -20.00 27.80 -9.74
C GLY A 558 -21.03 28.24 -8.72
N PHE A 559 -20.74 28.19 -7.41
CA PHE A 559 -21.70 28.51 -6.37
C PHE A 559 -22.31 29.91 -6.56
N GLY A 560 -23.64 30.00 -6.46
CA GLY A 560 -24.37 31.26 -6.65
C GLY A 560 -24.48 31.72 -8.11
N THR A 561 -24.01 30.95 -9.09
CA THR A 561 -24.15 31.25 -10.52
C THR A 561 -25.11 30.28 -11.22
N THR A 562 -25.64 30.67 -12.38
CA THR A 562 -26.49 29.79 -13.20
C THR A 562 -25.78 29.22 -14.43
N THR A 563 -24.54 29.64 -14.68
CA THR A 563 -23.79 29.33 -15.92
C THR A 563 -22.60 28.40 -15.69
N ASN A 564 -22.14 28.28 -14.43
CA ASN A 564 -21.10 27.35 -14.04
C ASN A 564 -21.72 26.23 -13.20
N GLY A 565 -21.47 24.98 -13.59
CA GLY A 565 -21.99 23.79 -12.92
C GLY A 565 -21.06 23.17 -11.88
N ALA A 566 -19.92 23.81 -11.57
CA ALA A 566 -18.96 23.28 -10.61
C ALA A 566 -19.38 23.59 -9.16
N LEU A 567 -19.17 22.64 -8.27
CA LEU A 567 -19.14 22.87 -6.83
C LEU A 567 -17.91 22.18 -6.24
N VAL A 568 -17.15 22.88 -5.40
CA VAL A 568 -15.94 22.38 -4.76
C VAL A 568 -16.12 22.34 -3.24
N GLY A 569 -15.66 21.25 -2.62
CA GLY A 569 -15.75 21.04 -1.18
C GLY A 569 -17.13 20.60 -0.71
N ASN A 570 -17.19 20.21 0.56
CA ASN A 570 -18.44 19.85 1.25
C ASN A 570 -19.17 21.11 1.75
N ASP A 571 -20.50 21.03 1.87
CA ASP A 571 -21.31 22.12 2.44
C ASP A 571 -21.07 22.32 3.95
N LEU A 572 -20.54 21.30 4.64
CA LEU A 572 -20.24 21.29 6.07
C LEU A 572 -18.83 20.75 6.32
N PRO A 573 -18.15 21.18 7.41
CA PRO A 573 -16.81 20.69 7.72
C PRO A 573 -16.81 19.19 8.06
N PRO A 574 -15.77 18.42 7.67
CA PRO A 574 -14.57 18.88 6.95
C PRO A 574 -14.90 19.31 5.51
N TYR A 575 -14.42 20.49 5.11
CA TYR A 575 -14.74 21.07 3.81
C TYR A 575 -14.01 20.40 2.65
N ALA A 576 -12.86 19.79 2.91
CA ALA A 576 -12.18 18.89 1.99
C ALA A 576 -12.54 17.42 2.29
N GLU A 577 -12.29 16.53 1.34
CA GLU A 577 -12.50 15.08 1.49
C GLU A 577 -11.32 14.47 2.25
N GLN A 578 -11.58 13.62 3.24
CA GLN A 578 -10.53 13.05 4.12
C GLN A 578 -10.44 11.52 4.04
N THR A 579 -11.32 10.88 3.27
CA THR A 579 -11.38 9.41 3.12
C THR A 579 -10.95 8.95 1.74
N ILE A 580 -11.25 9.74 0.70
CA ILE A 580 -10.80 9.49 -0.66
C ILE A 580 -9.65 10.44 -0.95
N VAL A 581 -8.44 10.01 -0.64
CA VAL A 581 -7.20 10.81 -0.71
C VAL A 581 -6.15 10.04 -1.51
N HIS A 582 -5.32 10.73 -2.27
CA HIS A 582 -4.17 10.14 -2.98
C HIS A 582 -2.91 10.25 -2.13
N GLY A 583 -2.57 11.48 -1.72
CA GLY A 583 -1.43 11.83 -0.90
C GLY A 583 -1.86 12.71 0.28
N GLY A 584 -1.10 12.69 1.38
CA GLY A 584 -1.42 13.54 2.53
C GLY A 584 -2.66 13.09 3.31
N ALA A 585 -3.44 14.06 3.80
CA ALA A 585 -4.58 13.86 4.69
C ALA A 585 -5.92 14.26 4.07
N GLN A 586 -5.93 15.01 2.96
CA GLN A 586 -7.17 15.47 2.35
C GLN A 586 -7.06 15.74 0.84
N SER A 587 -8.17 15.61 0.12
CA SER A 587 -8.26 15.90 -1.31
C SER A 587 -9.42 16.85 -1.63
N MET A 588 -9.42 17.42 -2.83
CA MET A 588 -10.52 18.25 -3.32
C MET A 588 -11.65 17.38 -3.89
N ILE A 589 -12.80 17.38 -3.21
CA ILE A 589 -14.06 16.92 -3.81
C ILE A 589 -14.63 17.98 -4.77
N TYR A 590 -15.00 17.56 -5.98
CA TYR A 590 -15.49 18.39 -7.06
C TYR A 590 -16.75 17.75 -7.67
N SER A 591 -17.87 18.47 -7.68
CA SER A 591 -19.07 18.07 -8.42
C SER A 591 -19.20 18.85 -9.73
N TYR A 592 -19.57 18.17 -10.82
CA TYR A 592 -19.91 18.81 -12.09
C TYR A 592 -21.36 18.54 -12.50
N ASP A 593 -22.00 19.56 -13.05
CA ASP A 593 -23.30 19.52 -13.72
C ASP A 593 -23.24 20.32 -15.02
N ASN A 594 -23.06 19.62 -16.13
CA ASN A 594 -22.93 20.23 -17.45
C ASN A 594 -24.26 20.30 -18.20
N ASN A 595 -25.41 20.27 -17.54
CA ASN A 595 -26.67 20.46 -18.27
C ASN A 595 -26.84 21.93 -18.71
N LEU A 596 -26.46 22.22 -19.96
CA LEU A 596 -26.43 23.58 -20.56
C LEU A 596 -25.45 24.53 -19.85
N LYS A 597 -24.40 23.98 -19.23
CA LYS A 597 -23.36 24.69 -18.49
C LYS A 597 -21.97 24.15 -18.85
N THR A 598 -20.95 24.83 -18.35
CA THR A 598 -19.59 24.29 -18.23
C THR A 598 -19.24 24.35 -16.74
N SER A 599 -18.77 23.25 -16.16
CA SER A 599 -18.30 23.23 -14.78
C SER A 599 -16.84 23.62 -14.73
N GLU A 600 -16.51 24.69 -14.03
CA GLU A 600 -15.13 25.17 -13.84
C GLU A 600 -14.87 25.58 -12.38
N ALA A 601 -13.78 25.10 -11.78
CA ALA A 601 -13.24 25.67 -10.54
C ALA A 601 -11.86 26.26 -10.81
N THR A 602 -11.61 27.47 -10.30
CA THR A 602 -10.41 28.25 -10.62
C THR A 602 -9.68 28.69 -9.36
N LEU A 603 -8.39 28.34 -9.28
CA LEU A 603 -7.46 28.82 -8.27
C LEU A 603 -6.67 30.02 -8.82
N THR A 604 -6.59 31.08 -8.03
CA THR A 604 -5.67 32.20 -8.30
C THR A 604 -4.34 31.94 -7.59
N LEU A 605 -3.27 31.84 -8.36
CA LEU A 605 -1.94 31.49 -7.86
C LEU A 605 -1.27 32.71 -7.22
N VAL A 606 -0.86 32.54 -5.96
CA VAL A 606 0.11 33.43 -5.31
C VAL A 606 1.53 32.93 -5.59
N TYR A 607 1.72 31.62 -5.50
CA TYR A 607 2.93 30.86 -5.83
C TYR A 607 2.51 29.40 -6.09
N PRO A 608 3.18 28.65 -6.99
CA PRO A 608 4.19 29.07 -7.95
C PRO A 608 3.55 29.77 -9.17
N ARG A 609 4.19 30.83 -9.67
CA ARG A 609 3.72 31.59 -10.85
C ARG A 609 4.67 31.54 -12.04
N ASP A 610 5.94 31.25 -11.79
CA ASP A 610 6.93 31.04 -12.83
C ASP A 610 7.07 29.53 -13.06
N TRP A 611 6.30 29.00 -14.00
CA TRP A 611 6.30 27.59 -14.37
C TRP A 611 7.43 27.26 -15.37
N THR A 612 8.48 28.09 -15.42
CA THR A 612 9.73 27.80 -16.12
C THR A 612 10.89 27.59 -15.14
N GLU A 613 10.65 27.79 -13.83
CA GLU A 613 11.66 27.61 -12.81
C GLU A 613 12.05 26.14 -12.65
N GLU A 614 13.30 25.90 -12.23
CA GLU A 614 13.88 24.56 -12.03
C GLU A 614 13.82 23.62 -13.25
N GLY A 615 13.46 24.15 -14.44
CA GLY A 615 13.40 23.37 -15.68
C GLY A 615 12.21 22.42 -15.78
N VAL A 616 11.15 22.62 -14.99
CA VAL A 616 9.90 21.84 -15.11
C VAL A 616 9.32 21.96 -16.51
N THR A 617 8.81 20.87 -17.06
CA THR A 617 8.24 20.84 -18.43
C THR A 617 6.81 20.33 -18.47
N ARG A 618 6.31 19.79 -17.36
CA ARG A 618 5.00 19.14 -17.29
C ARG A 618 4.22 19.62 -16.07
N LEU A 619 2.90 19.75 -16.23
CA LEU A 619 1.94 19.84 -15.13
C LEU A 619 1.42 18.44 -14.84
N SER A 620 1.46 18.02 -13.58
CA SER A 620 0.81 16.81 -13.10
C SER A 620 -0.36 17.16 -12.18
N LEU A 621 -1.42 16.36 -12.24
CA LEU A 621 -2.52 16.37 -11.29
C LEU A 621 -3.07 14.95 -11.13
N TRP A 622 -3.30 14.54 -9.89
CA TRP A 622 -3.97 13.28 -9.59
C TRP A 622 -5.47 13.49 -9.54
N PHE A 623 -6.21 12.56 -10.15
CA PHE A 623 -7.66 12.61 -10.13
C PHE A 623 -8.29 11.22 -9.99
N ARG A 624 -9.50 11.20 -9.44
CA ARG A 624 -10.32 9.99 -9.32
C ARG A 624 -11.77 10.36 -9.59
N GLY A 625 -12.43 9.58 -10.45
CA GLY A 625 -13.86 9.66 -10.70
C GLY A 625 -14.63 8.50 -10.09
N SER A 626 -15.80 8.21 -10.66
CA SER A 626 -16.65 7.09 -10.26
C SER A 626 -17.23 6.41 -11.50
N SER A 627 -17.33 5.08 -11.49
CA SER A 627 -17.97 4.34 -12.59
C SER A 627 -19.44 4.73 -12.79
N ALA A 628 -20.08 5.30 -11.76
CA ALA A 628 -21.44 5.84 -11.77
C ALA A 628 -21.54 7.24 -12.42
N ASN A 629 -20.42 7.93 -12.65
CA ASN A 629 -20.41 9.24 -13.29
C ASN A 629 -20.91 9.16 -14.74
N SER A 630 -21.49 10.27 -15.19
CA SER A 630 -21.68 10.48 -16.63
C SER A 630 -20.33 10.66 -17.31
N ALA A 631 -20.17 10.16 -18.54
CA ALA A 631 -18.97 10.44 -19.31
C ALA A 631 -18.92 11.92 -19.70
N GLU A 632 -17.80 12.58 -19.42
CA GLU A 632 -17.59 13.98 -19.74
C GLU A 632 -16.12 14.29 -19.97
N ARG A 633 -15.83 15.27 -20.84
CA ARG A 633 -14.45 15.69 -21.10
C ARG A 633 -13.93 16.53 -19.96
N MET A 634 -12.75 16.19 -19.46
CA MET A 634 -12.01 16.98 -18.47
C MET A 634 -10.96 17.86 -19.16
N PHE A 635 -10.73 19.06 -18.64
CA PHE A 635 -9.69 19.95 -19.09
C PHE A 635 -9.03 20.72 -17.96
N VAL A 636 -7.77 21.11 -18.15
CA VAL A 636 -7.11 22.16 -17.38
C VAL A 636 -6.97 23.39 -18.26
N ALA A 637 -7.23 24.58 -17.72
CA ALA A 637 -6.97 25.83 -18.40
C ALA A 637 -6.07 26.77 -17.58
N LEU A 638 -5.15 27.46 -18.25
CA LEU A 638 -4.29 28.47 -17.64
C LEU A 638 -4.67 29.87 -18.10
N ASN A 639 -4.58 30.85 -17.18
CA ASN A 639 -4.83 32.27 -17.46
C ASN A 639 -6.14 32.53 -18.21
N GLY A 640 -7.21 31.84 -17.80
CA GLY A 640 -8.52 31.97 -18.42
C GLY A 640 -8.75 30.94 -19.52
N ASN A 641 -8.29 31.17 -20.76
CA ASN A 641 -8.83 30.49 -21.95
C ASN A 641 -7.98 29.36 -22.56
N ALA A 642 -6.68 29.27 -22.25
CA ALA A 642 -5.81 28.28 -22.86
C ALA A 642 -6.05 26.92 -22.21
N ALA A 643 -6.84 26.07 -22.86
CA ALA A 643 -7.31 24.81 -22.31
C ALA A 643 -6.65 23.61 -22.99
N VAL A 644 -6.24 22.64 -22.20
CA VAL A 644 -5.77 21.32 -22.65
C VAL A 644 -6.78 20.30 -22.13
N TYR A 645 -7.25 19.43 -23.01
CA TYR A 645 -8.23 18.40 -22.68
C TYR A 645 -7.53 17.08 -22.42
N HIS A 646 -8.06 16.28 -21.51
CA HIS A 646 -7.63 14.90 -21.35
C HIS A 646 -8.00 14.10 -22.60
N ASP A 647 -7.11 13.19 -23.03
CA ASP A 647 -7.27 12.44 -24.29
C ASP A 647 -8.48 11.49 -24.27
N ASP A 648 -8.76 10.88 -23.12
CA ASP A 648 -9.95 10.08 -22.89
C ASP A 648 -11.18 10.98 -22.60
N PRO A 649 -12.20 11.01 -23.49
CA PRO A 649 -13.40 11.81 -23.29
C PRO A 649 -14.38 11.25 -22.23
N ALA A 650 -14.12 10.06 -21.69
CA ALA A 650 -14.88 9.43 -20.63
C ALA A 650 -14.07 9.29 -19.32
N VAL A 651 -12.97 10.05 -19.18
CA VAL A 651 -12.03 9.98 -18.05
C VAL A 651 -12.71 10.16 -16.69
N THR A 652 -13.85 10.86 -16.62
CA THR A 652 -14.66 11.02 -15.41
C THR A 652 -15.15 9.71 -14.80
N LYS A 653 -15.11 8.60 -15.54
CA LYS A 653 -15.54 7.29 -15.07
C LYS A 653 -14.42 6.44 -14.45
N LYS A 654 -13.17 6.94 -14.42
CA LYS A 654 -12.03 6.22 -13.84
C LYS A 654 -12.14 6.19 -12.31
N ALA A 655 -12.53 5.05 -11.76
CA ALA A 655 -12.79 4.90 -10.31
C ALA A 655 -11.52 4.73 -9.44
N LYS A 656 -10.32 4.77 -10.03
CA LYS A 656 -9.02 4.69 -9.35
C LYS A 656 -8.28 6.01 -9.53
N TRP A 657 -7.45 6.37 -8.56
CA TRP A 657 -6.51 7.48 -8.69
C TRP A 657 -5.65 7.27 -9.93
N THR A 658 -5.62 8.29 -10.78
CA THR A 658 -4.90 8.30 -12.04
C THR A 658 -4.16 9.62 -12.13
N GLU A 659 -2.89 9.56 -12.46
CA GLU A 659 -2.11 10.74 -12.78
C GLU A 659 -2.48 11.23 -14.19
N TRP A 660 -2.71 12.54 -14.33
CA TRP A 660 -2.72 13.18 -15.63
C TRP A 660 -1.55 14.14 -15.76
N THR A 661 -0.63 13.81 -16.67
CA THR A 661 0.48 14.68 -17.01
C THR A 661 0.21 15.46 -18.30
N ILE A 662 0.45 16.77 -18.28
CA ILE A 662 0.26 17.69 -19.40
C ILE A 662 1.58 18.38 -19.71
N ASP A 663 2.03 18.29 -20.97
CA ASP A 663 3.17 19.07 -21.46
C ASP A 663 2.84 20.57 -21.40
N LEU A 664 3.65 21.35 -20.68
CA LEU A 664 3.46 22.80 -20.55
C LEU A 664 3.55 23.53 -21.89
N GLN A 665 4.25 22.95 -22.88
CA GLN A 665 4.29 23.48 -24.24
C GLN A 665 2.90 23.58 -24.86
N ALA A 666 1.95 22.71 -24.50
CA ALA A 666 0.57 22.77 -24.99
C ALA A 666 -0.16 24.06 -24.58
N PHE A 667 0.23 24.68 -23.45
CA PHE A 667 -0.26 25.99 -23.05
C PHE A 667 0.54 27.13 -23.70
N ALA A 668 1.86 26.99 -23.83
CA ALA A 668 2.71 27.98 -24.51
C ALA A 668 2.30 28.16 -25.99
N ASP A 669 1.94 27.08 -26.67
CA ASP A 669 1.41 27.09 -28.05
C ASP A 669 0.08 27.86 -28.17
N GLN A 670 -0.65 27.99 -27.05
CA GLN A 670 -1.85 28.81 -26.93
C GLN A 670 -1.56 30.24 -26.43
N ASN A 671 -0.29 30.66 -26.45
CA ASN A 671 0.22 31.97 -26.02
C ASN A 671 0.16 32.24 -24.50
N VAL A 672 0.18 31.19 -23.68
CA VAL A 672 0.37 31.36 -22.23
C VAL A 672 1.82 31.72 -21.93
N ASN A 673 2.05 32.80 -21.18
CA ASN A 673 3.36 33.09 -20.63
C ASN A 673 3.60 32.22 -19.39
N LEU A 674 4.32 31.10 -19.55
CA LEU A 674 4.61 30.16 -18.47
C LEU A 674 5.44 30.77 -17.35
N ALA A 675 6.23 31.83 -17.61
CA ALA A 675 6.94 32.55 -16.56
C ALA A 675 6.02 33.44 -15.69
N ASN A 676 4.71 33.49 -16.00
CA ASN A 676 3.73 34.28 -15.27
C ASN A 676 2.31 33.70 -15.40
N VAL A 677 2.10 32.52 -14.81
CA VAL A 677 0.77 31.93 -14.64
C VAL A 677 0.08 32.59 -13.44
N ASN A 678 -1.14 33.07 -13.63
CA ASN A 678 -1.95 33.75 -12.61
C ASN A 678 -3.05 32.84 -12.08
N THR A 679 -3.60 31.98 -12.93
CA THR A 679 -4.73 31.13 -12.59
C THR A 679 -4.60 29.77 -13.23
N ILE A 680 -5.01 28.74 -12.51
CA ILE A 680 -5.28 27.40 -13.01
C ILE A 680 -6.77 27.11 -12.82
N THR A 681 -7.38 26.52 -13.84
CA THR A 681 -8.80 26.11 -13.83
C THR A 681 -8.87 24.63 -14.13
N ILE A 682 -9.58 23.87 -13.30
CA ILE A 682 -10.02 22.51 -13.61
C ILE A 682 -11.46 22.60 -14.09
N GLY A 683 -11.79 21.94 -15.20
CA GLY A 683 -13.13 22.02 -15.74
C GLY A 683 -13.59 20.78 -16.50
N PHE A 684 -14.91 20.73 -16.70
CA PHE A 684 -15.60 19.66 -17.40
C PHE A 684 -16.51 20.23 -18.48
N GLY A 685 -16.62 19.52 -19.61
CA GLY A 685 -17.41 19.93 -20.76
C GLY A 685 -16.55 20.55 -21.86
N THR A 686 -17.12 21.50 -22.61
CA THR A 686 -16.37 22.24 -23.63
C THR A 686 -16.26 23.69 -23.19
N LYS A 687 -15.04 24.14 -22.92
CA LYS A 687 -14.79 25.50 -22.47
C LYS A 687 -15.38 26.53 -23.42
N ASN A 688 -16.07 27.53 -22.85
CA ASN A 688 -16.78 28.59 -23.59
C ASN A 688 -17.89 28.10 -24.55
N SER A 689 -18.31 26.84 -24.46
CA SER A 689 -19.33 26.26 -25.35
C SER A 689 -20.27 25.35 -24.54
N PRO A 690 -21.14 25.92 -23.68
CA PRO A 690 -22.08 25.14 -22.88
C PRO A 690 -23.02 24.33 -23.78
N ALA A 691 -23.16 23.05 -23.46
CA ALA A 691 -24.01 22.10 -24.17
C ALA A 691 -24.77 21.24 -23.16
N ALA A 692 -25.69 20.39 -23.59
CA ALA A 692 -26.25 19.38 -22.70
C ALA A 692 -25.17 18.33 -22.41
N GLY A 693 -24.79 18.19 -21.14
CA GLY A 693 -23.74 17.28 -20.68
C GLY A 693 -24.17 16.50 -19.44
N GLY A 694 -23.21 15.75 -18.90
CA GLY A 694 -23.42 14.84 -17.78
C GLY A 694 -23.28 15.51 -16.41
N THR A 695 -23.51 14.71 -15.37
CA THR A 695 -23.21 15.08 -13.99
C THR A 695 -22.37 13.99 -13.32
N GLY A 696 -21.62 14.37 -12.28
CA GLY A 696 -20.85 13.43 -11.47
C GLY A 696 -19.98 14.12 -10.42
N THR A 697 -19.26 13.30 -9.67
CA THR A 697 -18.33 13.74 -8.63
C THR A 697 -16.93 13.20 -8.92
N MET A 698 -15.95 14.06 -8.76
CA MET A 698 -14.53 13.82 -9.00
C MET A 698 -13.77 14.22 -7.75
N TYR A 699 -12.61 13.62 -7.55
CA TYR A 699 -11.65 13.94 -6.52
C TYR A 699 -10.35 14.33 -7.19
N PHE A 700 -9.70 15.36 -6.68
CA PHE A 700 -8.42 15.85 -7.18
C PHE A 700 -7.44 15.98 -6.03
N ASP A 701 -6.20 15.62 -6.30
CA ASP A 701 -5.14 15.67 -5.33
C ASP A 701 -3.80 15.99 -6.01
N ASP A 702 -2.80 16.38 -5.22
CA ASP A 702 -1.41 16.53 -5.63
C ASP A 702 -1.22 17.19 -7.01
N ILE A 703 -1.51 18.50 -7.10
CA ILE A 703 -1.24 19.27 -8.33
C ILE A 703 0.18 19.80 -8.25
N GLY A 704 1.05 19.42 -9.19
CA GLY A 704 2.47 19.75 -9.18
C GLY A 704 3.06 20.01 -10.56
N LEU A 705 4.20 20.72 -10.60
CA LEU A 705 5.01 20.88 -11.81
C LEU A 705 6.20 19.94 -11.73
N VAL A 706 6.40 19.12 -12.77
CA VAL A 706 7.43 18.09 -12.84
C VAL A 706 8.31 18.26 -14.07
N LYS A 707 9.53 17.70 -14.03
CA LYS A 707 10.49 17.76 -15.14
C LYS A 707 10.10 16.91 -16.32
#